data_AF-A0A8J3NVH2-F1
#
_entry.id   AF-A0A8J3NVH2-F1
#
_cell.length_a   1.000
_cell.length_b   1.000
_cell.length_c   1.000
_cell.angle_alpha   90.00
_cell.angle_beta   90.00
_cell.angle_gamma   90.00
#
_symmetry.space_group_name_H-M   'P 1'
#
loop_
_entity.id
_entity.type
_entity.pdbx_description
1 polymer ?
#
loop_
_entity_poly.entity_id
_entity_poly.type
_entity_poly.pdbx_seq_one_letter_code
_entity_poly.pdbx_strand_id
1 'polypeptide(L)'
;MDALATVMLRRAGVVVLPAPAVEPAADGAAWVRAFEADLAARGWLLAAPLRDRFARLDAPARARWADWVCAVADETFGADREHVPLFRSFPDTPEAPEALFVDRLLVHLFQADAAPCVLCGTSGSVRPLDPCGHLVCAECFDPAHYSACAVCGRRLTSISPYVLVTEPDPEAGPVGRPLRLRRITLDENPEATATRLRDELVARTTALGAADLADLTILVAATAPGRLDWLPEKVPARETLAVVIAWALHATALTDGYAQVLREAVARWTTVTDVARALWAYSGGDVGLVLPRKPGVDGPLEAYRPAREPRLTVDVPKVRALPRPLRRAVLAFVDGLDPATAAEDMSRHPVVWKRLAERLHPYEHIGAYPQAAVVFAALRGTRALATGPLGLAIADVAAPRPERFVLAYHRGGTVSVRVRTFAALVEDAVAADVVAAATLLAQRPGDLWRRADHLLRLADDDPDAQRTIVDALSRTAARVSPNVLAAAAASLNGRDAAAPHGRAAAVAAAVLPESASVAEAVAVTETAETGVIGAALRRALRIAVRTPARAARPAAARGPEPGTPRRTFFPKGDVVRTWTAPEHRVPLPAGAIAQVRAITDTELVSRAAELARYDVAVLDAALAAIPAPTRERAGSAQLAGWPRGSVRTLAEADLLRLFLHWVDSAGHRVDLDLSCGFYDENWTPVGHCDYTRLRFKHTAAIHSGDLTSAPAPLGATEYLDLNRAALVNAGVRWAVPVVLSFNDVPFELLDAAFAGFSAPVKGSRRFDAGRVMQKFGLRGDARSLAPLVLNVATGEVMWIDASLSTKGYGHNIGAHSARLGRLAADLWEHFRDGSRPSLLDVAAWHAAARADRVYVVHADGTATPVKAGDPVSAVAAIRTVAAAASGDAAADAVGRVFAATEDEGRLSAIVGGDVAQGSAVLLVDGDPGASWTRVTAADLMAALAPPS
;
A
#
# COMPACT_ATOMS: atom_id res chain seq x y z
N MET A 1 -9.72 -17.44 23.14
CA MET A 1 -9.58 -16.10 23.74
C MET A 1 -10.49 -15.13 23.01
N ASP A 2 -10.88 -14.02 23.62
CA ASP A 2 -11.73 -13.02 22.95
C ASP A 2 -10.92 -12.17 21.95
N ALA A 3 -11.65 -11.47 21.07
CA ALA A 3 -11.03 -10.64 20.02
C ALA A 3 -10.28 -9.42 20.59
N LEU A 4 -10.71 -8.91 21.74
CA LEU A 4 -10.11 -7.74 22.38
C LEU A 4 -8.69 -8.06 22.87
N ALA A 5 -8.50 -9.18 23.55
CA ALA A 5 -7.19 -9.64 24.02
C ALA A 5 -6.20 -9.79 22.85
N THR A 6 -6.65 -10.33 21.71
CA THR A 6 -5.80 -10.47 20.51
C THR A 6 -5.37 -9.11 19.95
N VAL A 7 -6.29 -8.14 19.89
CA VAL A 7 -5.95 -6.77 19.46
C VAL A 7 -4.97 -6.13 20.43
N MET A 8 -5.15 -6.28 21.74
CA MET A 8 -4.25 -5.73 22.76
C MET A 8 -2.84 -6.31 22.67
N LEU A 9 -2.70 -7.64 22.52
CA LEU A 9 -1.40 -8.28 22.35
C LEU A 9 -0.71 -7.82 21.06
N ARG A 10 -1.42 -7.83 19.93
CA ARG A 10 -0.84 -7.46 18.64
C ARG A 10 -0.44 -5.99 18.54
N ARG A 11 -1.22 -5.08 19.13
CA ARG A 11 -1.00 -3.63 19.01
C ARG A 11 -0.14 -3.02 20.10
N ALA A 12 -0.28 -3.51 21.34
CA ALA A 12 0.40 -2.93 22.50
C ALA A 12 1.43 -3.88 23.14
N GLY A 13 1.51 -5.13 22.68
CA GLY A 13 2.38 -6.12 23.31
C GLY A 13 1.98 -6.42 24.75
N VAL A 14 0.69 -6.32 25.08
CA VAL A 14 0.22 -6.55 26.46
C VAL A 14 -0.70 -7.76 26.56
N VAL A 15 -0.65 -8.44 27.70
CA VAL A 15 -1.49 -9.61 28.01
C VAL A 15 -2.15 -9.43 29.37
N VAL A 16 -3.44 -9.71 29.45
CA VAL A 16 -4.18 -9.77 30.72
C VAL A 16 -4.17 -11.20 31.22
N LEU A 17 -3.41 -11.51 32.26
CA LEU A 17 -3.40 -12.86 32.84
C LEU A 17 -4.33 -12.96 34.05
N PRO A 18 -4.90 -14.16 34.31
CA PRO A 18 -5.65 -14.41 35.54
C PRO A 18 -4.81 -14.17 36.80
N ALA A 19 -5.48 -14.08 37.94
CA ALA A 19 -4.82 -14.00 39.23
C ALA A 19 -3.92 -15.24 39.47
N PRO A 20 -2.85 -15.11 40.28
CA PRO A 20 -2.04 -16.25 40.70
C PRO A 20 -2.89 -17.39 41.29
N ALA A 21 -2.48 -18.63 41.08
CA ALA A 21 -3.08 -19.77 41.76
C ALA A 21 -2.77 -19.74 43.26
N VAL A 22 -3.71 -20.23 44.08
CA VAL A 22 -3.51 -20.36 45.54
C VAL A 22 -2.34 -21.29 45.85
N GLU A 23 -2.19 -22.36 45.07
CA GLU A 23 -1.03 -23.25 45.07
C GLU A 23 -0.39 -23.27 43.67
N PRO A 24 0.69 -22.50 43.45
CA PRO A 24 1.44 -22.52 42.21
C PRO A 24 2.05 -23.89 41.93
N ALA A 25 2.18 -24.25 40.65
CA ALA A 25 2.89 -25.47 40.28
C ALA A 25 4.40 -25.35 40.61
N ALA A 26 4.98 -26.40 41.18
CA ALA A 26 6.38 -26.43 41.60
C ALA A 26 7.38 -26.23 40.44
N ASP A 27 6.98 -26.50 39.20
CA ASP A 27 7.79 -26.37 37.99
C ASP A 27 7.70 -24.97 37.32
N GLY A 28 6.97 -24.02 37.93
CA GLY A 28 6.72 -22.65 37.48
C GLY A 28 7.86 -22.01 36.68
N ALA A 29 9.01 -21.83 37.34
CA ALA A 29 10.16 -21.14 36.75
C ALA A 29 10.84 -21.94 35.62
N ALA A 30 10.84 -23.27 35.70
CA ALA A 30 11.41 -24.11 34.65
C ALA A 30 10.55 -24.10 33.38
N TRP A 31 9.23 -24.20 33.56
CA TRP A 31 8.27 -24.12 32.47
C TRP A 31 8.34 -22.75 31.76
N VAL A 32 8.43 -21.64 32.51
CA VAL A 32 8.52 -20.30 31.91
C VAL A 32 9.79 -20.13 31.08
N ARG A 33 10.93 -20.69 31.50
CA ARG A 33 12.16 -20.66 30.67
C ARG A 33 11.99 -21.37 29.33
N ALA A 34 11.27 -22.50 29.31
CA ALA A 34 10.96 -23.19 28.06
C ALA A 34 10.05 -22.34 27.16
N PHE A 35 8.99 -21.77 27.73
CA PHE A 35 8.10 -20.86 27.01
C PHE A 35 8.82 -19.61 26.48
N GLU A 36 9.77 -19.05 27.23
CA GLU A 36 10.60 -17.93 26.76
C GLU A 36 11.51 -18.31 25.61
N ALA A 37 12.03 -19.54 25.58
CA ALA A 37 12.81 -20.03 24.44
C ALA A 37 11.93 -20.16 23.19
N ASP A 38 10.70 -20.67 23.33
CA ASP A 38 9.73 -20.79 22.24
C ASP A 38 9.31 -19.44 21.67
N LEU A 39 9.11 -18.44 22.53
CA LEU A 39 8.83 -17.06 22.14
C LEU A 39 10.04 -16.38 21.52
N ALA A 40 11.23 -16.58 22.08
CA ALA A 40 12.46 -16.01 21.54
C ALA A 40 12.69 -16.49 20.11
N ALA A 41 12.48 -17.78 19.82
CA ALA A 41 12.54 -18.33 18.46
C ALA A 41 11.56 -17.65 17.49
N ARG A 42 10.42 -17.15 17.99
CA ARG A 42 9.41 -16.38 17.23
C ARG A 42 9.71 -14.89 17.16
N GLY A 43 10.77 -14.40 17.79
CA GLY A 43 11.10 -12.98 17.85
C GLY A 43 10.40 -12.22 18.98
N TRP A 44 9.99 -12.87 20.07
CA TRP A 44 9.29 -12.26 21.21
C TRP A 44 10.01 -12.53 22.55
N LEU A 45 9.87 -11.63 23.52
CA LEU A 45 10.43 -11.74 24.87
C LEU A 45 9.42 -11.35 25.94
N LEU A 46 9.44 -12.02 27.10
CA LEU A 46 8.63 -11.64 28.26
C LEU A 46 9.31 -10.54 29.09
N ALA A 47 8.55 -9.52 29.47
CA ALA A 47 8.92 -8.61 30.54
C ALA A 47 8.81 -9.30 31.91
N ALA A 48 9.61 -8.85 32.89
CA ALA A 48 9.67 -9.45 34.21
C ALA A 48 8.30 -9.61 34.92
N PRO A 49 7.38 -8.62 34.91
CA PRO A 49 6.07 -8.79 35.56
C PRO A 49 5.22 -9.91 34.96
N LEU A 50 5.30 -10.11 33.64
CA LEU A 50 4.58 -11.15 32.93
C LEU A 50 5.19 -12.53 33.19
N ARG A 51 6.53 -12.62 33.16
CA ARG A 51 7.29 -13.83 33.55
C ARG A 51 6.88 -14.32 34.94
N ASP A 52 6.90 -13.40 35.90
CA ASP A 52 6.55 -13.67 37.29
C ASP A 52 5.09 -14.13 37.44
N ARG A 53 4.18 -13.53 36.66
CA ARG A 53 2.77 -13.92 36.68
C ARG A 53 2.59 -15.33 36.10
N PHE A 54 3.17 -15.66 34.96
CA PHE A 54 3.10 -17.00 34.37
C PHE A 54 3.64 -18.06 35.32
N ALA A 55 4.75 -17.80 36.02
CA ALA A 55 5.34 -18.75 36.97
C ALA A 55 4.41 -19.11 38.15
N ARG A 56 3.40 -18.28 38.43
CA ARG A 56 2.44 -18.47 39.54
C ARG A 56 1.04 -18.94 39.11
N LEU A 57 0.83 -19.23 37.83
CA LEU A 57 -0.43 -19.78 37.33
C LEU A 57 -0.48 -21.31 37.51
N ASP A 58 -1.68 -21.87 37.56
CA ASP A 58 -1.86 -23.33 37.48
C ASP A 58 -1.45 -23.88 36.10
N ALA A 59 -1.19 -25.19 36.00
CA ALA A 59 -0.71 -25.78 34.74
C ALA A 59 -1.69 -25.63 33.55
N PRO A 60 -3.01 -25.88 33.71
CA PRO A 60 -3.97 -25.69 32.61
C PRO A 60 -4.09 -24.24 32.11
N ALA A 61 -4.04 -23.26 33.01
CA ALA A 61 -4.06 -21.85 32.65
C ALA A 61 -2.76 -21.47 31.93
N ARG A 62 -1.60 -21.87 32.45
CA ARG A 62 -0.30 -21.61 31.79
C ARG A 62 -0.32 -22.10 30.35
N ALA A 63 -0.64 -23.37 30.13
CA ALA A 63 -0.68 -23.95 28.78
C ALA A 63 -1.63 -23.20 27.84
N ARG A 64 -2.88 -22.98 28.26
CA ARG A 64 -3.88 -22.27 27.46
C ARG A 64 -3.45 -20.87 27.04
N TRP A 65 -2.85 -20.10 27.96
CA TRP A 65 -2.39 -18.75 27.67
C TRP A 65 -1.11 -18.75 26.83
N ALA A 66 -0.20 -19.71 27.05
CA ALA A 66 0.99 -19.90 26.23
C ALA A 66 0.62 -20.19 24.78
N ASP A 67 -0.28 -21.15 24.57
CA ASP A 67 -0.75 -21.57 23.25
C ASP A 67 -1.37 -20.38 22.50
N TRP A 68 -2.17 -19.56 23.20
CA TRP A 68 -2.75 -18.37 22.61
C TRP A 68 -1.71 -17.29 22.28
N VAL A 69 -0.75 -17.00 23.17
CA VAL A 69 0.31 -16.01 22.87
C VAL A 69 1.17 -16.48 21.69
N CYS A 70 1.56 -17.76 21.66
CA CYS A 70 2.26 -18.36 20.53
C CYS A 70 1.45 -18.27 19.24
N ALA A 71 0.15 -18.59 19.28
CA ALA A 71 -0.72 -18.50 18.11
C ALA A 71 -0.82 -17.07 17.54
N VAL A 72 -0.91 -16.04 18.40
CA VAL A 72 -0.94 -14.63 17.95
C VAL A 72 0.43 -14.21 17.40
N ALA A 73 1.53 -14.66 18.02
CA ALA A 73 2.88 -14.42 17.50
C ALA A 73 3.07 -15.08 16.13
N ASP A 74 2.63 -16.32 15.97
CA ASP A 74 2.69 -17.08 14.74
C ASP A 74 1.83 -16.41 13.64
N GLU A 75 0.62 -15.97 13.95
CA GLU A 75 -0.24 -15.20 13.02
C GLU A 75 0.42 -13.89 12.57
N THR A 76 1.12 -13.20 13.48
CA THR A 76 1.77 -11.92 13.17
C THR A 76 2.82 -12.05 12.07
N PHE A 77 3.60 -13.14 12.07
CA PHE A 77 4.62 -13.40 11.06
C PHE A 77 4.16 -14.36 9.94
N GLY A 78 2.98 -14.98 10.07
CA GLY A 78 2.46 -15.95 9.11
C GLY A 78 2.90 -17.39 9.37
N ALA A 79 3.48 -17.69 10.53
CA ALA A 79 3.81 -19.05 10.97
C ALA A 79 2.59 -19.83 11.48
N ASP A 80 1.40 -19.20 11.53
CA ASP A 80 0.11 -19.86 11.81
C ASP A 80 -0.34 -20.79 10.67
N ARG A 81 0.40 -20.80 9.55
CA ARG A 81 0.14 -21.61 8.37
C ARG A 81 1.21 -22.66 8.18
N GLU A 82 0.81 -23.78 7.62
CA GLU A 82 1.76 -24.80 7.20
C GLU A 82 2.43 -24.37 5.90
N HIS A 83 3.74 -24.14 5.95
CA HIS A 83 4.50 -23.71 4.79
C HIS A 83 5.13 -24.89 4.07
N VAL A 84 4.39 -25.42 3.09
CA VAL A 84 4.85 -26.56 2.30
C VAL A 84 4.91 -26.18 0.82
N PRO A 85 6.11 -25.96 0.25
CA PRO A 85 6.28 -25.72 -1.18
C PRO A 85 6.04 -26.97 -2.02
N LEU A 86 5.94 -26.83 -3.35
CA LEU A 86 5.81 -27.97 -4.27
C LEU A 86 6.95 -28.98 -4.07
N PHE A 87 8.20 -28.51 -4.14
CA PHE A 87 9.37 -29.34 -3.87
C PHE A 87 9.71 -29.30 -2.38
N ARG A 88 9.51 -30.42 -1.69
CA ARG A 88 9.76 -30.55 -0.24
C ARG A 88 11.22 -30.29 0.14
N SER A 89 12.13 -30.49 -0.80
CA SER A 89 13.57 -30.30 -0.66
C SER A 89 14.04 -28.85 -0.83
N PHE A 90 13.15 -27.89 -1.13
CA PHE A 90 13.53 -26.49 -1.35
C PHE A 90 14.47 -25.96 -0.24
N PRO A 91 15.61 -25.31 -0.55
CA PRO A 91 15.99 -24.74 -1.86
C PRO A 91 16.60 -25.73 -2.87
N ASP A 92 16.70 -27.02 -2.55
CA ASP A 92 17.27 -28.05 -3.41
C ASP A 92 16.26 -28.52 -4.46
N THR A 93 15.88 -27.65 -5.40
CA THR A 93 14.98 -27.98 -6.52
C THR A 93 15.75 -28.58 -7.71
N PRO A 94 15.10 -29.26 -8.67
CA PRO A 94 15.79 -29.88 -9.81
C PRO A 94 16.71 -28.90 -10.57
N GLU A 95 17.91 -29.34 -10.92
CA GLU A 95 18.93 -28.49 -11.59
C GLU A 95 18.58 -28.15 -13.04
N ALA A 96 17.86 -29.05 -13.72
CA ALA A 96 17.42 -28.91 -15.11
C ALA A 96 15.88 -28.81 -15.19
N PRO A 97 15.28 -27.65 -14.82
CA PRO A 97 13.83 -27.48 -14.81
C PRO A 97 13.20 -27.63 -16.20
N GLU A 98 13.95 -27.37 -17.28
CA GLU A 98 13.48 -27.59 -18.66
C GLU A 98 13.27 -29.07 -18.98
N ALA A 99 14.17 -29.94 -18.50
CA ALA A 99 14.02 -31.39 -18.65
C ALA A 99 12.79 -31.87 -17.88
N LEU A 100 12.63 -31.40 -16.64
CA LEU A 100 11.43 -31.69 -15.85
C LEU A 100 10.15 -31.22 -16.54
N PHE A 101 10.15 -30.04 -17.17
CA PHE A 101 9.01 -29.54 -17.93
C PHE A 101 8.67 -30.46 -19.12
N VAL A 102 9.69 -30.94 -19.85
CA VAL A 102 9.50 -31.91 -20.95
C VAL A 102 8.92 -33.22 -20.41
N ASP A 103 9.46 -33.75 -19.31
CA ASP A 103 8.97 -34.99 -18.69
C ASP A 103 7.50 -34.86 -18.27
N ARG A 104 7.14 -33.74 -17.63
CA ARG A 104 5.75 -33.42 -17.28
C ARG A 104 4.85 -33.38 -18.51
N LEU A 105 5.30 -32.76 -19.59
CA LEU A 105 4.55 -32.66 -20.84
C LEU A 105 4.33 -34.03 -21.50
N LEU A 106 5.37 -34.86 -21.55
CA LEU A 106 5.29 -36.21 -22.10
C LEU A 106 4.29 -37.06 -21.30
N VAL A 107 4.38 -37.02 -19.97
CA VAL A 107 3.45 -37.74 -19.08
C VAL A 107 2.03 -37.22 -19.26
N HIS A 108 1.84 -35.91 -19.29
CA HIS A 108 0.52 -35.30 -19.47
C HIS A 108 -0.15 -35.71 -20.80
N LEU A 109 0.61 -35.76 -21.89
CA LEU A 109 0.08 -36.02 -23.23
C LEU A 109 -0.05 -37.51 -23.58
N PHE A 110 0.85 -38.35 -23.06
CA PHE A 110 1.00 -39.73 -23.55
C PHE A 110 0.80 -40.82 -22.49
N GLN A 111 0.78 -40.52 -21.19
CA GLN A 111 0.60 -41.57 -20.19
C GLN A 111 -0.84 -42.13 -20.20
N ALA A 112 -0.95 -43.46 -20.15
CA ALA A 112 -2.21 -44.18 -20.03
C ALA A 112 -2.19 -45.12 -18.80
N ASP A 113 -3.36 -45.41 -18.23
CA ASP A 113 -3.52 -46.00 -16.87
C ASP A 113 -2.87 -47.39 -16.73
N ALA A 114 -3.04 -48.25 -17.74
CA ALA A 114 -2.48 -49.60 -17.76
C ALA A 114 -1.16 -49.72 -18.55
N ALA A 115 -0.67 -48.62 -19.14
CA ALA A 115 0.57 -48.64 -19.89
C ALA A 115 1.78 -48.56 -18.95
N PRO A 116 2.95 -49.12 -19.33
CA PRO A 116 4.19 -48.81 -18.65
C PRO A 116 4.44 -47.30 -18.61
N CYS A 117 5.22 -46.84 -17.62
CA CYS A 117 5.58 -45.43 -17.52
C CYS A 117 6.24 -44.94 -18.82
N VAL A 118 5.76 -43.81 -19.36
CA VAL A 118 6.30 -43.24 -20.62
C VAL A 118 7.75 -42.77 -20.49
N LEU A 119 8.23 -42.53 -19.27
CA LEU A 119 9.59 -42.06 -18.99
C LEU A 119 10.56 -43.22 -18.72
N CYS A 120 10.23 -44.12 -17.80
CA CYS A 120 11.15 -45.20 -17.38
C CYS A 120 10.78 -46.60 -17.90
N GLY A 121 9.59 -46.80 -18.46
CA GLY A 121 9.13 -48.11 -18.94
C GLY A 121 8.70 -49.10 -17.83
N THR A 122 8.72 -48.70 -16.55
CA THR A 122 8.26 -49.57 -15.46
C THR A 122 6.76 -49.82 -15.55
N SER A 123 6.35 -51.08 -15.44
CA SER A 123 4.93 -51.50 -15.40
C SER A 123 4.39 -51.49 -13.97
N GLY A 124 3.15 -51.04 -13.78
CA GLY A 124 2.46 -51.09 -12.48
C GLY A 124 2.81 -49.99 -11.48
N SER A 125 3.75 -49.09 -11.81
CA SER A 125 4.16 -47.95 -10.98
C SER A 125 3.36 -46.67 -11.21
N VAL A 126 2.50 -46.64 -12.24
CA VAL A 126 1.65 -45.50 -12.60
C VAL A 126 0.33 -45.57 -11.82
N ARG A 127 -0.08 -44.45 -11.24
CA ARG A 127 -1.35 -44.30 -10.51
C ARG A 127 -2.05 -42.99 -10.87
N PRO A 128 -3.38 -42.95 -10.97
CA PRO A 128 -4.13 -41.70 -11.07
C PRO A 128 -4.09 -40.94 -9.75
N LEU A 129 -3.91 -39.62 -9.82
CA LEU A 129 -3.88 -38.74 -8.65
C LEU A 129 -5.22 -38.03 -8.46
N ASP A 130 -5.74 -38.01 -7.23
CA ASP A 130 -6.96 -37.28 -6.88
C ASP A 130 -6.61 -35.86 -6.39
N PRO A 131 -7.22 -34.76 -6.91
CA PRO A 131 -8.39 -34.70 -7.79
C PRO A 131 -8.12 -34.32 -9.24
N CYS A 132 -6.86 -34.25 -9.67
CA CYS A 132 -6.52 -33.86 -11.04
C CYS A 132 -6.73 -34.98 -12.07
N GLY A 133 -6.71 -36.25 -11.65
CA GLY A 133 -6.76 -37.43 -12.49
C GLY A 133 -5.49 -37.71 -13.27
N HIS A 134 -4.39 -36.95 -13.06
CA HIS A 134 -3.13 -37.19 -13.75
C HIS A 134 -2.56 -38.55 -13.37
N LEU A 135 -2.10 -39.28 -14.38
CA LEU A 135 -1.44 -40.57 -14.21
C LEU A 135 0.05 -40.34 -14.01
N VAL A 136 0.58 -40.67 -12.84
CA VAL A 136 1.96 -40.37 -12.47
C VAL A 136 2.68 -41.62 -11.98
N CYS A 137 3.92 -41.81 -12.45
CA CYS A 137 4.81 -42.87 -12.01
C CYS A 137 5.54 -42.46 -10.73
N ALA A 138 5.37 -43.23 -9.65
CA ALA A 138 6.00 -42.94 -8.35
C ALA A 138 7.53 -43.08 -8.36
N GLU A 139 8.12 -43.74 -9.37
CA GLU A 139 9.58 -43.86 -9.51
C GLU A 139 10.19 -42.64 -10.23
N CYS A 140 9.52 -42.13 -11.27
CA CYS A 140 10.00 -40.95 -12.00
C CYS A 140 9.69 -39.64 -11.25
N PHE A 141 8.61 -39.64 -10.47
CA PHE A 141 8.22 -38.51 -9.64
C PHE A 141 8.07 -39.01 -8.21
N ASP A 142 9.19 -39.07 -7.49
CA ASP A 142 9.22 -39.59 -6.14
C ASP A 142 8.25 -38.82 -5.21
N PRO A 143 7.26 -39.47 -4.60
CA PRO A 143 6.32 -38.83 -3.68
C PRO A 143 7.00 -38.17 -2.47
N ALA A 144 8.21 -38.58 -2.10
CA ALA A 144 9.00 -37.94 -1.05
C ALA A 144 9.51 -36.54 -1.45
N HIS A 145 9.57 -36.21 -2.74
CA HIS A 145 10.04 -34.91 -3.23
C HIS A 145 8.90 -33.91 -3.51
N TYR A 146 7.67 -34.37 -3.72
CA TYR A 146 6.54 -33.54 -4.11
C TYR A 146 5.47 -33.43 -3.00
N SER A 147 4.89 -32.24 -2.84
CA SER A 147 3.76 -32.01 -1.93
C SER A 147 2.39 -31.90 -2.65
N ALA A 148 2.40 -32.03 -3.97
CA ALA A 148 1.24 -31.93 -4.86
C ALA A 148 1.46 -32.79 -6.11
N CYS A 149 0.52 -32.77 -7.06
CA CYS A 149 0.68 -33.44 -8.35
C CYS A 149 1.96 -32.92 -9.05
N ALA A 150 2.91 -33.82 -9.33
CA ALA A 150 4.16 -33.44 -9.98
C ALA A 150 3.99 -32.93 -11.43
N VAL A 151 2.81 -33.12 -12.04
CA VAL A 151 2.49 -32.70 -13.41
C VAL A 151 1.84 -31.32 -13.44
N CYS A 152 0.76 -31.11 -12.68
CA CYS A 152 -0.02 -29.86 -12.75
C CYS A 152 0.07 -28.97 -11.51
N GLY A 153 0.84 -29.34 -10.48
CA GLY A 153 0.97 -28.57 -9.25
C GLY A 153 -0.29 -28.57 -8.36
N ARG A 154 -1.38 -29.24 -8.77
CA ARG A 154 -2.61 -29.30 -8.00
C ARG A 154 -2.41 -30.11 -6.73
N ARG A 155 -2.79 -29.53 -5.58
CA ARG A 155 -2.78 -30.17 -4.27
C ARG A 155 -3.63 -31.45 -4.32
N LEU A 156 -3.08 -32.51 -3.77
CA LEU A 156 -3.74 -33.81 -3.71
C LEU A 156 -4.62 -33.90 -2.46
N THR A 157 -5.66 -34.72 -2.52
CA THR A 157 -6.48 -35.03 -1.34
C THR A 157 -5.73 -35.97 -0.39
N SER A 158 -6.14 -35.98 0.88
CA SER A 158 -5.55 -36.86 1.90
C SER A 158 -5.77 -38.36 1.67
N ILE A 159 -6.62 -38.72 0.69
CA ILE A 159 -6.91 -40.11 0.30
C ILE A 159 -5.94 -40.60 -0.79
N SER A 160 -5.18 -39.69 -1.42
CA SER A 160 -4.24 -40.04 -2.49
C SER A 160 -3.05 -40.85 -1.96
N PRO A 161 -2.82 -42.09 -2.45
CA PRO A 161 -1.69 -42.93 -2.00
C PRO A 161 -0.33 -42.40 -2.50
N TYR A 162 -0.34 -41.39 -3.36
CA TYR A 162 0.84 -40.77 -3.95
C TYR A 162 1.48 -39.72 -3.03
N VAL A 163 0.79 -39.21 -2.02
CA VAL A 163 1.45 -38.37 -1.01
C VAL A 163 1.31 -39.09 0.31
N LEU A 164 2.42 -39.62 0.81
CA LEU A 164 2.48 -40.00 2.20
C LEU A 164 2.36 -38.71 3.01
N VAL A 165 1.44 -38.67 3.97
CA VAL A 165 1.48 -37.68 5.04
C VAL A 165 2.68 -38.05 5.90
N THR A 166 3.87 -37.70 5.43
CA THR A 166 5.09 -37.82 6.19
C THR A 166 5.12 -36.70 7.20
N GLU A 167 5.35 -37.05 8.47
CA GLU A 167 5.69 -36.06 9.48
C GLU A 167 6.85 -35.17 8.96
N PRO A 168 6.85 -33.87 9.26
CA PRO A 168 7.89 -32.97 8.79
C PRO A 168 9.27 -33.52 9.15
N ASP A 169 10.18 -33.52 8.17
CA ASP A 169 11.54 -34.04 8.29
C ASP A 169 12.21 -33.50 9.57
N PRO A 170 12.60 -34.37 10.53
CA PRO A 170 13.14 -33.95 11.83
C PRO A 170 14.48 -33.23 11.72
N GLU A 171 15.23 -33.41 10.62
CA GLU A 171 16.45 -32.65 10.33
C GLU A 171 16.13 -31.28 9.71
N ALA A 172 15.48 -30.44 10.51
CA ALA A 172 15.41 -29.01 10.21
C ALA A 172 16.83 -28.47 10.12
N GLY A 173 17.20 -27.89 8.97
CA GLY A 173 18.45 -27.13 8.86
C GLY A 173 18.58 -26.06 9.97
N PRO A 174 19.77 -25.44 10.11
CA PRO A 174 20.09 -24.56 11.24
C PRO A 174 19.05 -23.44 11.41
N VAL A 175 18.53 -23.30 12.64
CA VAL A 175 17.66 -22.19 13.05
C VAL A 175 18.54 -20.99 13.36
N GLY A 176 18.22 -19.82 12.77
CA GLY A 176 19.01 -18.61 12.96
C GLY A 176 18.57 -17.86 14.21
N ARG A 177 19.42 -16.94 14.69
CA ARG A 177 18.96 -15.95 15.66
C ARG A 177 17.87 -15.08 15.01
N PRO A 178 16.81 -14.72 15.75
CA PRO A 178 15.82 -13.76 15.27
C PRO A 178 16.50 -12.45 14.86
N LEU A 179 15.98 -11.82 13.82
CA LEU A 179 16.47 -10.50 13.40
C LEU A 179 16.14 -9.42 14.43
N ARG A 180 15.00 -9.56 15.12
CA ARG A 180 14.50 -8.61 16.12
C ARG A 180 13.69 -9.32 17.21
N LEU A 181 13.68 -8.73 18.40
CA LEU A 181 12.91 -9.22 19.56
C LEU A 181 11.88 -8.17 19.96
N ARG A 182 10.61 -8.57 20.09
CA ARG A 182 9.49 -7.75 20.57
C ARG A 182 9.18 -8.09 22.01
N ARG A 183 9.06 -7.08 22.88
CA ARG A 183 8.76 -7.31 24.29
C ARG A 183 7.24 -7.38 24.52
N ILE A 184 6.80 -8.38 25.30
CA ILE A 184 5.44 -8.44 25.85
C ILE A 184 5.41 -8.29 27.36
N THR A 185 4.38 -7.60 27.85
CA THR A 185 4.22 -7.28 29.27
C THR A 185 2.83 -7.61 29.78
N LEU A 186 2.70 -7.62 31.11
CA LEU A 186 1.42 -7.79 31.79
C LEU A 186 0.63 -6.48 31.73
N ASP A 187 -0.66 -6.57 31.40
CA ASP A 187 -1.59 -5.46 31.56
C ASP A 187 -2.34 -5.57 32.89
N GLU A 188 -2.27 -4.53 33.70
CA GLU A 188 -2.99 -4.42 34.97
C GLU A 188 -4.30 -3.64 34.82
N ASN A 189 -4.49 -2.90 33.72
CA ASN A 189 -5.70 -2.12 33.45
C ASN A 189 -6.14 -2.24 31.98
N PRO A 190 -6.75 -3.37 31.59
CA PRO A 190 -7.15 -3.61 30.21
C PRO A 190 -8.16 -2.62 29.65
N GLU A 191 -9.05 -2.09 30.48
CA GLU A 191 -10.05 -1.11 30.04
C GLU A 191 -9.38 0.22 29.66
N ALA A 192 -8.40 0.68 30.45
CA ALA A 192 -7.60 1.85 30.12
C ALA A 192 -6.76 1.64 28.86
N THR A 193 -6.14 0.46 28.71
CA THR A 193 -5.36 0.14 27.50
C THR A 193 -6.25 0.09 26.25
N ALA A 194 -7.41 -0.57 26.31
CA ALA A 194 -8.36 -0.61 25.20
C ALA A 194 -8.86 0.78 24.81
N THR A 195 -9.17 1.62 25.81
CA THR A 195 -9.58 3.02 25.61
C THR A 195 -8.47 3.83 24.94
N ARG A 196 -7.23 3.73 25.44
CA ARG A 196 -6.06 4.37 24.85
C ARG A 196 -5.85 3.96 23.39
N LEU A 197 -5.87 2.65 23.09
CA LEU A 197 -5.69 2.13 21.72
C LEU A 197 -6.80 2.60 20.77
N ARG A 198 -8.05 2.65 21.25
CA ARG A 198 -9.18 3.20 20.48
C ARG A 198 -8.93 4.67 20.14
N ASP A 199 -8.60 5.46 21.15
CA ASP A 199 -8.44 6.91 21.00
C ASP A 199 -7.22 7.24 20.11
N GLU A 200 -6.13 6.49 20.24
CA GLU A 200 -4.96 6.55 19.34
C GLU A 200 -5.33 6.26 17.87
N LEU A 201 -6.15 5.23 17.61
CA LEU A 201 -6.60 4.91 16.26
C LEU A 201 -7.51 5.99 15.67
N VAL A 202 -8.41 6.57 16.47
CA VAL A 202 -9.31 7.66 16.04
C VAL A 202 -8.56 8.97 15.82
N ALA A 203 -7.53 9.23 16.62
CA ALA A 203 -6.70 10.43 16.50
C ALA A 203 -5.81 10.43 15.25
N ARG A 204 -5.59 9.28 14.59
CA ARG A 204 -4.78 9.20 13.38
C ARG A 204 -5.32 10.09 12.26
N THR A 205 -4.40 10.76 11.58
CA THR A 205 -4.72 11.76 10.55
C THR A 205 -4.71 11.22 9.13
N THR A 206 -4.24 9.99 8.97
CA THR A 206 -4.38 9.18 7.78
C THR A 206 -5.57 8.24 7.92
N ALA A 207 -6.19 7.89 6.80
CA ALA A 207 -7.24 6.88 6.79
C ALA A 207 -6.66 5.54 7.28
N LEU A 208 -7.38 4.88 8.19
CA LEU A 208 -6.98 3.57 8.72
C LEU A 208 -7.06 2.50 7.62
N GLY A 209 -6.07 1.61 7.58
CA GLY A 209 -6.14 0.41 6.76
C GLY A 209 -7.18 -0.57 7.30
N ALA A 210 -7.63 -1.55 6.50
CA ALA A 210 -8.73 -2.43 6.92
C ALA A 210 -8.45 -3.27 8.18
N ALA A 211 -7.19 -3.58 8.48
CA ALA A 211 -6.82 -4.25 9.74
C ALA A 211 -6.99 -3.31 10.95
N ASP A 212 -6.51 -2.06 10.83
CA ASP A 212 -6.72 -1.03 11.86
C ASP A 212 -8.20 -0.69 12.04
N LEU A 213 -9.01 -0.70 10.96
CA LEU A 213 -10.46 -0.50 11.04
C LEU A 213 -11.18 -1.67 11.75
N ALA A 214 -10.75 -2.91 11.49
CA ALA A 214 -11.26 -4.08 12.20
C ALA A 214 -10.94 -3.99 13.71
N ASP A 215 -9.70 -3.61 14.03
CA ASP A 215 -9.25 -3.40 15.42
C ASP A 215 -10.03 -2.29 16.10
N LEU A 216 -10.21 -1.16 15.42
CA LEU A 216 -11.02 -0.07 15.91
C LEU A 216 -12.45 -0.54 16.20
N THR A 217 -13.04 -1.35 15.32
CA THR A 217 -14.40 -1.87 15.53
C THR A 217 -14.49 -2.74 16.78
N ILE A 218 -13.49 -3.62 17.01
CA ILE A 218 -13.40 -4.45 18.23
C ILE A 218 -13.24 -3.58 19.48
N LEU A 219 -12.34 -2.59 19.44
CA LEU A 219 -12.06 -1.69 20.56
C LEU A 219 -13.27 -0.81 20.91
N VAL A 220 -13.96 -0.26 19.91
CA VAL A 220 -15.17 0.55 20.11
C VAL A 220 -16.31 -0.31 20.66
N ALA A 221 -16.47 -1.54 20.16
CA ALA A 221 -17.49 -2.46 20.70
C ALA A 221 -17.25 -2.79 22.18
N ALA A 222 -16.00 -2.89 22.61
CA ALA A 222 -15.63 -3.17 24.00
C ALA A 222 -15.77 -1.96 24.94
N THR A 223 -15.48 -0.75 24.44
CA THR A 223 -15.31 0.45 25.31
C THR A 223 -16.41 1.49 25.17
N ALA A 224 -17.13 1.53 24.05
CA ALA A 224 -18.19 2.51 23.79
C ALA A 224 -19.29 1.98 22.84
N PRO A 225 -19.98 0.87 23.20
CA PRO A 225 -21.04 0.27 22.40
C PRO A 225 -22.17 1.26 22.07
N GLY A 226 -22.41 1.53 20.77
CA GLY A 226 -23.57 2.28 20.29
C GLY A 226 -23.62 3.77 20.64
N ARG A 227 -22.50 4.41 21.02
CA ARG A 227 -22.45 5.87 21.31
C ARG A 227 -21.36 6.59 20.51
N LEU A 228 -21.48 7.91 20.35
CA LEU A 228 -20.48 8.76 19.70
C LEU A 228 -19.97 9.90 20.61
N ASP A 229 -20.39 9.95 21.87
CA ASP A 229 -20.05 11.01 22.82
C ASP A 229 -18.60 10.99 23.31
N TRP A 230 -17.93 9.83 23.17
CA TRP A 230 -16.50 9.66 23.45
C TRP A 230 -15.60 10.17 22.31
N LEU A 231 -16.14 10.41 21.11
CA LEU A 231 -15.33 10.92 20.00
C LEU A 231 -14.84 12.33 20.32
N PRO A 232 -13.57 12.65 19.99
CA PRO A 232 -13.09 14.02 20.10
C PRO A 232 -13.95 14.94 19.21
N GLU A 233 -13.97 16.23 19.56
CA GLU A 233 -14.70 17.25 18.80
C GLU A 233 -14.33 17.21 17.31
N LYS A 234 -13.05 16.97 17.01
CA LYS A 234 -12.53 16.83 15.66
C LYS A 234 -11.87 15.47 15.48
N VAL A 235 -12.47 14.64 14.62
CA VAL A 235 -11.83 13.41 14.11
C VAL A 235 -11.07 13.76 12.82
N PRO A 236 -9.73 13.66 12.80
CA PRO A 236 -8.93 14.14 11.66
C PRO A 236 -9.20 13.38 10.35
N ALA A 237 -9.33 12.06 10.42
CA ALA A 237 -9.61 11.20 9.26
C ALA A 237 -11.12 11.04 9.03
N ARG A 238 -11.62 11.60 7.92
CA ARG A 238 -13.05 11.57 7.56
C ARG A 238 -13.56 10.15 7.30
N GLU A 239 -12.69 9.29 6.78
CA GLU A 239 -12.94 7.87 6.58
C GLU A 239 -13.17 7.13 7.91
N THR A 240 -12.29 7.34 8.89
CA THR A 240 -12.42 6.77 10.24
C THR A 240 -13.72 7.21 10.90
N LEU A 241 -14.02 8.51 10.85
CA LEU A 241 -15.29 9.06 11.34
C LEU A 241 -16.50 8.38 10.70
N ALA A 242 -16.46 8.19 9.37
CA ALA A 242 -17.55 7.55 8.64
C ALA A 242 -17.80 6.10 9.05
N VAL A 243 -16.73 5.31 9.31
CA VAL A 243 -16.86 3.93 9.81
C VAL A 243 -17.50 3.93 11.20
N VAL A 244 -17.03 4.78 12.12
CA VAL A 244 -17.56 4.83 13.49
C VAL A 244 -19.03 5.27 13.49
N ILE A 245 -19.40 6.28 12.68
CA ILE A 245 -20.80 6.70 12.50
C ILE A 245 -21.64 5.55 11.94
N ALA A 246 -21.18 4.88 10.89
CA ALA A 246 -21.90 3.78 10.26
C ALA A 246 -22.16 2.63 11.24
N TRP A 247 -21.14 2.27 12.03
CA TRP A 247 -21.24 1.26 13.08
C TRP A 247 -22.23 1.67 14.17
N ALA A 248 -22.17 2.90 14.69
CA ALA A 248 -23.07 3.37 15.75
C ALA A 248 -24.53 3.42 15.27
N LEU A 249 -24.77 3.86 14.03
CA LEU A 249 -26.09 3.83 13.40
C LEU A 249 -26.61 2.40 13.21
N HIS A 250 -25.72 1.42 12.97
CA HIS A 250 -26.11 0.02 12.85
C HIS A 250 -26.46 -0.57 14.22
N ALA A 251 -25.61 -0.35 15.22
CA ALA A 251 -25.78 -0.83 16.59
C ALA A 251 -27.07 -0.30 17.25
N THR A 252 -27.52 0.90 16.86
CA THR A 252 -28.69 1.56 17.46
C THR A 252 -29.95 1.52 16.60
N ALA A 253 -29.94 0.92 15.41
CA ALA A 253 -31.00 1.04 14.39
C ALA A 253 -32.44 0.71 14.87
N LEU A 254 -32.59 -0.07 15.94
CA LEU A 254 -33.87 -0.50 16.53
C LEU A 254 -33.96 -0.18 18.04
N THR A 255 -33.23 0.86 18.48
CA THR A 255 -33.16 1.26 19.90
C THR A 255 -33.58 2.71 20.06
N ASP A 256 -33.99 3.11 21.27
CA ASP A 256 -34.34 4.50 21.59
C ASP A 256 -33.14 5.46 21.44
N GLY A 257 -31.91 4.92 21.50
CA GLY A 257 -30.67 5.66 21.30
C GLY A 257 -30.43 6.13 19.86
N TYR A 258 -31.15 5.60 18.86
CA TYR A 258 -30.94 5.93 17.44
C TYR A 258 -31.04 7.43 17.15
N ALA A 259 -32.03 8.09 17.75
CA ALA A 259 -32.29 9.51 17.53
C ALA A 259 -31.13 10.38 18.05
N GLN A 260 -30.50 9.98 19.16
CA GLN A 260 -29.34 10.66 19.70
C GLN A 260 -28.11 10.46 18.79
N VAL A 261 -27.80 9.22 18.43
CA VAL A 261 -26.68 8.90 17.53
C VAL A 261 -26.83 9.62 16.18
N LEU A 262 -28.05 9.69 15.64
CA LEU A 262 -28.30 10.40 14.39
C LEU A 262 -28.02 11.90 14.51
N ARG A 263 -28.44 12.55 15.61
CA ARG A 263 -28.12 13.97 15.87
C ARG A 263 -26.61 14.19 15.98
N GLU A 264 -25.93 13.33 16.73
CA GLU A 264 -24.48 13.36 16.93
C GLU A 264 -23.70 13.11 15.62
N ALA A 265 -24.20 12.26 14.74
CA ALA A 265 -23.64 12.01 13.42
C ALA A 265 -23.80 13.23 12.49
N VAL A 266 -25.00 13.81 12.43
CA VAL A 266 -25.29 14.99 11.59
C VAL A 266 -24.44 16.19 12.02
N ALA A 267 -24.27 16.40 13.33
CA ALA A 267 -23.45 17.49 13.86
C ALA A 267 -21.96 17.38 13.46
N ARG A 268 -21.49 16.19 13.05
CA ARG A 268 -20.11 15.93 12.66
C ARG A 268 -19.89 15.94 11.15
N TRP A 269 -20.95 15.98 10.35
CA TRP A 269 -20.83 16.13 8.90
C TRP A 269 -20.51 17.58 8.55
N THR A 270 -19.56 17.76 7.64
CA THR A 270 -19.17 19.09 7.15
C THR A 270 -19.43 19.25 5.66
N THR A 271 -19.36 18.14 4.92
CA THR A 271 -19.55 18.12 3.47
C THR A 271 -20.49 16.99 3.08
N VAL A 272 -21.06 17.09 1.88
CA VAL A 272 -21.80 15.98 1.26
C VAL A 272 -20.93 14.71 1.20
N THR A 273 -19.62 14.84 0.94
CA THR A 273 -18.72 13.68 0.86
C THR A 273 -18.65 12.92 2.19
N ASP A 274 -18.72 13.59 3.35
CA ASP A 274 -18.76 12.93 4.66
C ASP A 274 -20.03 12.08 4.79
N VAL A 275 -21.17 12.60 4.34
CA VAL A 275 -22.44 11.87 4.27
C VAL A 275 -22.33 10.64 3.38
N ALA A 276 -21.75 10.81 2.18
CA ALA A 276 -21.55 9.69 1.25
C ALA A 276 -20.73 8.57 1.87
N ARG A 277 -19.61 8.90 2.53
CA ARG A 277 -18.76 7.92 3.21
C ARG A 277 -19.54 7.16 4.28
N ALA A 278 -20.26 7.88 5.15
CA ALA A 278 -21.01 7.27 6.24
C ALA A 278 -22.13 6.35 5.73
N LEU A 279 -22.91 6.77 4.71
CA LEU A 279 -23.98 5.96 4.15
C LEU A 279 -23.46 4.77 3.32
N TRP A 280 -22.33 4.95 2.64
CA TRP A 280 -21.69 3.89 1.88
C TRP A 280 -21.11 2.82 2.83
N ALA A 281 -20.42 3.23 3.89
CA ALA A 281 -19.97 2.34 4.97
C ALA A 281 -21.14 1.63 5.67
N TYR A 282 -22.22 2.35 5.96
CA TYR A 282 -23.45 1.77 6.52
C TYR A 282 -24.02 0.65 5.63
N SER A 283 -23.79 0.75 4.31
CA SER A 283 -24.18 -0.25 3.31
C SER A 283 -23.13 -1.34 3.07
N GLY A 284 -22.02 -1.34 3.80
CA GLY A 284 -20.90 -2.29 3.64
C GLY A 284 -19.93 -1.95 2.51
N GLY A 285 -19.91 -0.69 2.05
CA GLY A 285 -18.98 -0.23 1.01
C GLY A 285 -17.74 0.48 1.56
N ASP A 286 -16.70 0.53 0.73
CA ASP A 286 -15.42 1.18 1.04
C ASP A 286 -15.54 2.69 1.32
N VAL A 287 -15.06 3.15 2.49
CA VAL A 287 -15.10 4.57 2.91
C VAL A 287 -14.22 5.49 2.07
N GLY A 288 -13.31 4.95 1.27
CA GLY A 288 -12.58 5.72 0.26
C GLY A 288 -13.46 6.13 -0.93
N LEU A 289 -14.70 5.65 -1.00
CA LEU A 289 -15.64 5.81 -2.12
C LEU A 289 -15.06 5.31 -3.45
N VAL A 290 -14.15 4.33 -3.35
CA VAL A 290 -13.56 3.65 -4.51
C VAL A 290 -14.51 2.57 -4.96
N LEU A 291 -14.86 2.61 -6.25
CA LEU A 291 -15.70 1.58 -6.84
C LEU A 291 -14.84 0.48 -7.46
N PRO A 292 -15.28 -0.78 -7.38
CA PRO A 292 -14.71 -1.87 -8.17
C PRO A 292 -14.53 -1.47 -9.64
N ARG A 293 -13.44 -1.95 -10.25
CA ARG A 293 -13.18 -1.77 -11.66
C ARG A 293 -14.29 -2.45 -12.44
N LYS A 294 -14.71 -1.79 -13.52
CA LYS A 294 -15.54 -2.48 -14.52
C LYS A 294 -14.75 -3.69 -15.03
N PRO A 295 -15.41 -4.84 -15.22
CA PRO A 295 -14.76 -6.00 -15.82
C PRO A 295 -14.05 -5.57 -17.11
N GLY A 296 -12.74 -5.79 -17.16
CA GLY A 296 -11.94 -5.48 -18.34
C GLY A 296 -12.41 -6.30 -19.55
N VAL A 297 -12.14 -5.80 -20.76
CA VAL A 297 -12.25 -6.60 -21.98
C VAL A 297 -11.38 -7.84 -21.84
N ASP A 298 -11.90 -8.98 -22.30
CA ASP A 298 -11.25 -10.28 -22.25
C ASP A 298 -9.82 -10.21 -22.80
N GLY A 299 -8.88 -10.81 -22.06
CA GLY A 299 -7.49 -10.95 -22.47
C GLY A 299 -7.33 -12.08 -23.50
N PRO A 300 -6.15 -12.19 -24.13
CA PRO A 300 -5.91 -13.21 -25.16
C PRO A 300 -6.06 -14.65 -24.64
N LEU A 301 -5.82 -14.86 -23.34
CA LEU A 301 -5.94 -16.18 -22.71
C LEU A 301 -7.34 -16.48 -22.16
N GLU A 302 -8.28 -15.54 -22.23
CA GLU A 302 -9.64 -15.76 -21.70
C GLU A 302 -10.35 -16.93 -22.39
N ALA A 303 -10.08 -17.14 -23.68
CA ALA A 303 -10.62 -18.26 -24.45
C ALA A 303 -10.14 -19.65 -23.94
N TYR A 304 -9.07 -19.68 -23.14
CA TYR A 304 -8.51 -20.89 -22.54
C TYR A 304 -8.90 -21.04 -21.05
N ARG A 305 -9.71 -20.13 -20.50
CA ARG A 305 -10.22 -20.25 -19.13
C ARG A 305 -11.06 -21.53 -19.01
N PRO A 306 -10.77 -22.42 -18.05
CA PRO A 306 -11.57 -23.62 -17.85
C PRO A 306 -13.03 -23.29 -17.51
N ALA A 307 -13.97 -24.05 -18.07
CA ALA A 307 -15.41 -23.82 -17.87
C ALA A 307 -15.86 -23.90 -16.41
N ARG A 308 -15.09 -24.59 -15.56
CA ARG A 308 -15.36 -24.74 -14.11
C ARG A 308 -14.81 -23.58 -13.28
N GLU A 309 -14.07 -22.65 -13.88
CA GLU A 309 -13.51 -21.48 -13.22
C GLU A 309 -14.21 -20.22 -13.74
N PRO A 310 -15.32 -19.79 -13.11
CA PRO A 310 -15.99 -18.58 -13.54
C PRO A 310 -15.10 -17.36 -13.31
N ARG A 311 -15.28 -16.35 -14.15
CA ARG A 311 -14.64 -15.05 -13.93
C ARG A 311 -15.20 -14.41 -12.66
N LEU A 312 -14.33 -14.12 -11.70
CA LEU A 312 -14.70 -13.46 -10.44
C LEU A 312 -14.49 -11.94 -10.54
N THR A 313 -15.47 -11.18 -10.04
CA THR A 313 -15.44 -9.72 -10.04
C THR A 313 -15.89 -9.19 -8.69
N VAL A 314 -15.26 -8.12 -8.22
CA VAL A 314 -15.74 -7.44 -7.01
C VAL A 314 -17.04 -6.70 -7.34
N ASP A 315 -18.12 -7.09 -6.68
CA ASP A 315 -19.41 -6.45 -6.89
C ASP A 315 -19.46 -5.07 -6.24
N VAL A 316 -20.14 -4.13 -6.92
CA VAL A 316 -20.42 -2.83 -6.31
C VAL A 316 -21.46 -3.03 -5.19
N PRO A 317 -21.17 -2.61 -3.94
CA PRO A 317 -22.09 -2.75 -2.82
C PRO A 317 -23.52 -2.29 -3.14
N LYS A 318 -24.51 -3.06 -2.68
CA LYS A 318 -25.92 -2.68 -2.74
C LYS A 318 -26.22 -1.71 -1.61
N VAL A 319 -26.82 -0.56 -1.92
CA VAL A 319 -27.22 0.40 -0.90
C VAL A 319 -28.36 -0.19 -0.06
N ARG A 320 -28.13 -0.28 1.26
CA ARG A 320 -29.11 -0.80 2.22
C ARG A 320 -30.32 0.12 2.30
N ALA A 321 -31.44 -0.42 2.78
CA ALA A 321 -32.59 0.42 3.10
C ALA A 321 -32.20 1.41 4.21
N LEU A 322 -32.51 2.70 4.00
CA LEU A 322 -32.20 3.76 4.96
C LEU A 322 -33.45 4.07 5.79
N PRO A 323 -33.37 4.09 7.14
CA PRO A 323 -34.48 4.49 7.99
C PRO A 323 -35.01 5.88 7.63
N ARG A 324 -36.33 6.09 7.74
CA ARG A 324 -36.97 7.37 7.40
C ARG A 324 -36.33 8.58 8.09
N PRO A 325 -35.97 8.53 9.39
CA PRO A 325 -35.28 9.64 10.05
C PRO A 325 -33.92 9.97 9.43
N LEU A 326 -33.12 8.95 9.08
CA LEU A 326 -31.82 9.13 8.43
C LEU A 326 -31.95 9.77 7.05
N ARG A 327 -32.93 9.33 6.24
CA ARG A 327 -33.18 9.95 4.92
C ARG A 327 -33.48 11.43 5.05
N ARG A 328 -34.39 11.81 5.97
CA ARG A 328 -34.77 13.21 6.22
C ARG A 328 -33.60 14.03 6.74
N ALA A 329 -32.82 13.50 7.67
CA ALA A 329 -31.64 14.16 8.20
C ALA A 329 -30.58 14.42 7.12
N VAL A 330 -30.34 13.46 6.23
CA VAL A 330 -29.43 13.62 5.09
C VAL A 330 -29.93 14.68 4.12
N LEU A 331 -31.21 14.65 3.73
CA LEU A 331 -31.78 15.65 2.82
C LEU A 331 -31.74 17.06 3.43
N ALA A 332 -32.10 17.19 4.71
CA ALA A 332 -32.01 18.46 5.43
C ALA A 332 -30.58 18.99 5.52
N PHE A 333 -29.60 18.11 5.78
CA PHE A 333 -28.19 18.48 5.79
C PHE A 333 -27.73 19.00 4.43
N VAL A 334 -28.04 18.28 3.33
CA VAL A 334 -27.68 18.71 1.97
C VAL A 334 -28.38 20.03 1.61
N ASP A 335 -29.62 20.22 2.06
CA ASP A 335 -30.39 21.45 1.81
C ASP A 335 -29.82 22.69 2.50
N GLY A 336 -29.13 22.50 3.64
CA GLY A 336 -28.47 23.58 4.38
C GLY A 336 -27.11 24.01 3.82
N LEU A 337 -26.58 23.34 2.79
CA LEU A 337 -25.28 23.66 2.18
C LEU A 337 -25.44 24.60 0.99
N ASP A 338 -24.34 25.25 0.57
CA ASP A 338 -24.33 25.96 -0.71
C ASP A 338 -24.57 24.96 -1.86
N PRO A 339 -25.63 25.13 -2.66
CA PRO A 339 -26.07 24.12 -3.62
C PRO A 339 -25.08 23.95 -4.78
N ALA A 340 -24.35 25.00 -5.17
CA ALA A 340 -23.35 24.89 -6.23
C ALA A 340 -22.13 24.08 -5.77
N THR A 341 -21.68 24.30 -4.53
CA THR A 341 -20.59 23.54 -3.93
C THR A 341 -20.99 22.09 -3.68
N ALA A 342 -22.18 21.84 -3.13
CA ALA A 342 -22.71 20.50 -2.91
C ALA A 342 -22.85 19.72 -4.23
N ALA A 343 -23.38 20.33 -5.29
CA ALA A 343 -23.49 19.72 -6.61
C ALA A 343 -22.12 19.40 -7.22
N GLU A 344 -21.15 20.31 -7.10
CA GLU A 344 -19.77 20.07 -7.53
C GLU A 344 -19.14 18.88 -6.78
N ASP A 345 -19.28 18.82 -5.46
CA ASP A 345 -18.71 17.74 -4.65
C ASP A 345 -19.38 16.39 -4.92
N MET A 346 -20.71 16.35 -5.08
CA MET A 346 -21.42 15.13 -5.48
C MET A 346 -20.98 14.63 -6.86
N SER A 347 -20.64 15.55 -7.78
CA SER A 347 -20.16 15.19 -9.12
C SER A 347 -18.80 14.46 -9.11
N ARG A 348 -18.04 14.53 -7.99
CA ARG A 348 -16.78 13.80 -7.80
C ARG A 348 -17.00 12.30 -7.61
N HIS A 349 -18.16 11.90 -7.07
CA HIS A 349 -18.53 10.51 -6.82
C HIS A 349 -19.92 10.19 -7.40
N PRO A 350 -20.13 10.34 -8.71
CA PRO A 350 -21.46 10.44 -9.28
C PRO A 350 -22.23 9.11 -9.23
N VAL A 351 -21.51 7.99 -9.35
CA VAL A 351 -22.12 6.65 -9.30
C VAL A 351 -22.59 6.31 -7.88
N VAL A 352 -21.77 6.61 -6.87
CA VAL A 352 -22.12 6.43 -5.44
C VAL A 352 -23.39 7.22 -5.12
N TRP A 353 -23.41 8.51 -5.46
CA TRP A 353 -24.55 9.37 -5.16
C TRP A 353 -25.81 9.02 -5.92
N LYS A 354 -25.71 8.58 -7.18
CA LYS A 354 -26.88 8.11 -7.94
C LYS A 354 -27.51 6.89 -7.26
N ARG A 355 -26.71 5.95 -6.76
CA ARG A 355 -27.20 4.79 -6.00
C ARG A 355 -27.78 5.19 -4.65
N LEU A 356 -27.15 6.12 -3.93
CA LEU A 356 -27.71 6.65 -2.68
C LEU A 356 -29.05 7.35 -2.93
N ALA A 357 -29.18 8.10 -4.03
CA ALA A 357 -30.40 8.82 -4.40
C ALA A 357 -31.61 7.88 -4.59
N GLU A 358 -31.39 6.65 -5.06
CA GLU A 358 -32.43 5.62 -5.19
C GLU A 358 -33.07 5.26 -3.84
N ARG A 359 -32.33 5.41 -2.73
CA ARG A 359 -32.82 5.14 -1.37
C ARG A 359 -33.17 6.40 -0.58
N LEU A 360 -32.59 7.55 -0.93
CA LEU A 360 -32.88 8.84 -0.31
C LEU A 360 -34.18 9.47 -0.79
N HIS A 361 -34.60 9.18 -2.03
CA HIS A 361 -35.80 9.76 -2.67
C HIS A 361 -35.84 11.30 -2.62
N PRO A 362 -34.85 11.99 -3.21
CA PRO A 362 -34.69 13.45 -3.08
C PRO A 362 -35.84 14.28 -3.67
N TYR A 363 -36.74 13.68 -4.44
CA TYR A 363 -37.87 14.37 -5.09
C TYR A 363 -39.20 14.18 -4.35
N GLU A 364 -39.25 13.39 -3.27
CA GLU A 364 -40.48 13.16 -2.49
C GLU A 364 -40.88 14.39 -1.65
N HIS A 365 -39.89 15.19 -1.24
CA HIS A 365 -40.07 16.31 -0.31
C HIS A 365 -39.48 17.62 -0.85
N ILE A 366 -39.69 17.93 -2.14
CA ILE A 366 -39.12 19.13 -2.80
C ILE A 366 -39.49 20.41 -2.04
N GLY A 367 -40.72 20.52 -1.51
CA GLY A 367 -41.14 21.70 -0.75
C GLY A 367 -40.39 21.89 0.58
N ALA A 368 -39.89 20.81 1.19
CA ALA A 368 -39.13 20.87 2.43
C ALA A 368 -37.62 20.97 2.21
N TYR A 369 -37.12 20.42 1.09
CA TYR A 369 -35.69 20.37 0.75
C TYR A 369 -35.44 20.77 -0.72
N PRO A 370 -35.78 22.00 -1.13
CA PRO A 370 -35.71 22.42 -2.54
C PRO A 370 -34.28 22.47 -3.07
N GLN A 371 -33.30 22.91 -2.26
CA GLN A 371 -31.90 22.98 -2.66
C GLN A 371 -31.33 21.57 -2.86
N ALA A 372 -31.60 20.65 -1.92
CA ALA A 372 -31.18 19.26 -2.07
C ALA A 372 -31.76 18.63 -3.35
N ALA A 373 -33.04 18.87 -3.64
CA ALA A 373 -33.67 18.37 -4.86
C ALA A 373 -32.97 18.89 -6.13
N VAL A 374 -32.61 20.19 -6.17
CA VAL A 374 -31.88 20.79 -7.29
C VAL A 374 -30.46 20.23 -7.43
N VAL A 375 -29.74 20.04 -6.32
CA VAL A 375 -28.42 19.40 -6.29
C VAL A 375 -28.46 17.99 -6.91
N PHE A 376 -29.44 17.16 -6.52
CA PHE A 376 -29.63 15.85 -7.12
C PHE A 376 -30.09 15.92 -8.58
N ALA A 377 -30.88 16.93 -8.97
CA ALA A 377 -31.27 17.16 -10.36
C ALA A 377 -30.05 17.50 -11.24
N ALA A 378 -29.13 18.34 -10.76
CA ALA A 378 -27.87 18.66 -11.43
C ALA A 378 -26.99 17.42 -11.61
N LEU A 379 -26.87 16.58 -10.57
CA LEU A 379 -26.11 15.33 -10.64
C LEU A 379 -26.68 14.32 -11.67
N ARG A 380 -28.01 14.19 -11.72
CA ARG A 380 -28.70 13.20 -12.56
C ARG A 380 -28.97 13.71 -13.97
N GLY A 381 -28.87 15.01 -14.22
CA GLY A 381 -29.33 15.63 -15.46
C GLY A 381 -30.86 15.52 -15.62
N THR A 382 -31.59 15.57 -14.50
CA THR A 382 -33.05 15.40 -14.49
C THR A 382 -33.72 16.51 -15.28
N ARG A 383 -34.62 16.13 -16.20
CA ARG A 383 -35.52 17.06 -16.89
C ARG A 383 -36.85 17.12 -16.13
N ALA A 384 -37.22 18.30 -15.67
CA ALA A 384 -38.46 18.55 -14.94
C ALA A 384 -39.36 19.49 -15.76
N LEU A 385 -40.68 19.37 -15.62
CA LEU A 385 -41.60 20.35 -16.19
C LEU A 385 -41.28 21.73 -15.60
N ALA A 386 -41.09 22.77 -16.43
CA ALA A 386 -40.66 24.09 -15.97
C ALA A 386 -41.66 24.73 -14.98
N THR A 387 -42.95 24.42 -15.13
CA THR A 387 -44.02 24.85 -14.23
C THR A 387 -44.27 23.90 -13.05
N GLY A 388 -43.62 22.74 -13.02
CA GLY A 388 -43.76 21.76 -11.95
C GLY A 388 -42.88 22.10 -10.73
N PRO A 389 -43.13 21.47 -9.56
CA PRO A 389 -42.42 21.80 -8.32
C PRO A 389 -40.88 21.75 -8.42
N LEU A 390 -40.33 20.74 -9.11
CA LEU A 390 -38.88 20.65 -9.32
C LEU A 390 -38.36 21.68 -10.33
N GLY A 391 -39.14 22.02 -11.36
CA GLY A 391 -38.76 23.03 -12.34
C GLY A 391 -38.70 24.44 -11.75
N LEU A 392 -39.68 24.77 -10.91
CA LEU A 392 -39.69 26.01 -10.13
C LEU A 392 -38.50 26.07 -9.17
N ALA A 393 -38.27 25.01 -8.39
CA ALA A 393 -37.10 24.93 -7.51
C ALA A 393 -35.78 25.09 -8.28
N ILE A 394 -35.64 24.50 -9.47
CA ILE A 394 -34.46 24.67 -10.33
C ILE A 394 -34.25 26.14 -10.69
N ALA A 395 -35.30 26.85 -11.09
CA ALA A 395 -35.21 28.26 -11.44
C ALA A 395 -34.83 29.12 -10.22
N ASP A 396 -35.50 28.90 -9.09
CA ASP A 396 -35.32 29.67 -7.85
C ASP A 396 -33.92 29.49 -7.25
N VAL A 397 -33.40 28.25 -7.23
CA VAL A 397 -32.08 27.95 -6.67
C VAL A 397 -30.95 28.42 -7.60
N ALA A 398 -31.16 28.39 -8.92
CA ALA A 398 -30.16 28.82 -9.89
C ALA A 398 -30.08 30.33 -10.06
N ALA A 399 -31.20 31.06 -9.92
CA ALA A 399 -31.29 32.50 -10.18
C ALA A 399 -30.26 33.35 -9.41
N PRO A 400 -29.94 33.10 -8.12
CA PRO A 400 -28.94 33.87 -7.40
C PRO A 400 -27.48 33.58 -7.80
N ARG A 401 -27.23 32.54 -8.62
CA ARG A 401 -25.87 32.05 -8.95
C ARG A 401 -25.72 31.70 -10.44
N PRO A 402 -26.02 32.62 -11.37
CA PRO A 402 -26.01 32.35 -12.82
C PRO A 402 -24.63 31.93 -13.35
N GLU A 403 -23.55 32.31 -12.66
CA GLU A 403 -22.17 31.93 -12.97
C GLU A 403 -21.85 30.47 -12.62
N ARG A 404 -22.60 29.88 -11.67
CA ARG A 404 -22.41 28.50 -11.19
C ARG A 404 -23.44 27.51 -11.74
N PHE A 405 -24.65 27.96 -12.08
CA PHE A 405 -25.71 27.10 -12.60
C PHE A 405 -26.11 27.46 -14.03
N VAL A 406 -26.07 26.47 -14.91
CA VAL A 406 -26.47 26.61 -16.30
C VAL A 406 -27.80 25.90 -16.49
N LEU A 407 -28.84 26.69 -16.77
CA LEU A 407 -30.17 26.18 -17.11
C LEU A 407 -30.28 25.89 -18.60
N ALA A 408 -30.88 24.76 -18.93
CA ALA A 408 -31.23 24.41 -20.30
C ALA A 408 -32.74 24.13 -20.39
N TYR A 409 -33.43 24.94 -21.17
CA TYR A 409 -34.84 24.76 -21.51
C TYR A 409 -34.95 23.91 -22.78
N HIS A 410 -35.77 22.87 -22.74
CA HIS A 410 -35.91 21.89 -23.81
C HIS A 410 -37.27 22.03 -24.50
N ARG A 411 -37.34 21.56 -25.76
CA ARG A 411 -38.63 21.40 -26.46
C ARG A 411 -39.55 20.49 -25.63
N GLY A 412 -40.78 20.94 -25.38
CA GLY A 412 -41.74 20.28 -24.48
C GLY A 412 -41.88 20.90 -23.09
N GLY A 413 -41.37 22.13 -22.88
CA GLY A 413 -41.63 22.88 -21.64
C GLY A 413 -40.90 22.34 -20.41
N THR A 414 -39.80 21.61 -20.59
CA THR A 414 -38.99 21.08 -19.48
C THR A 414 -37.69 21.86 -19.30
N VAL A 415 -37.20 21.91 -18.07
CA VAL A 415 -35.94 22.53 -17.67
C VAL A 415 -35.02 21.48 -17.03
N SER A 416 -33.72 21.63 -17.27
CA SER A 416 -32.66 20.90 -16.56
C SER A 416 -31.56 21.85 -16.13
N VAL A 417 -30.84 21.50 -15.08
CA VAL A 417 -29.73 22.30 -14.54
C VAL A 417 -28.41 21.52 -14.62
N ARG A 418 -27.31 22.23 -14.86
CA ARG A 418 -25.94 21.74 -14.67
C ARG A 418 -25.14 22.70 -13.82
N VAL A 419 -24.19 22.17 -13.05
CA VAL A 419 -23.24 22.99 -12.27
C VAL A 419 -21.97 23.24 -13.09
N ARG A 420 -21.52 24.49 -13.14
CA ARG A 420 -20.16 24.86 -13.56
C ARG A 420 -19.23 24.69 -12.36
N THR A 421 -18.26 23.80 -12.50
CA THR A 421 -17.32 23.50 -11.42
C THR A 421 -16.32 24.63 -11.24
N PHE A 422 -15.80 24.80 -10.03
CA PHE A 422 -14.70 25.74 -9.77
C PHE A 422 -13.48 25.48 -10.67
N ALA A 423 -13.14 24.21 -10.92
CA ALA A 423 -12.06 23.86 -11.83
C ALA A 423 -12.30 24.40 -13.25
N ALA A 424 -13.54 24.31 -13.76
CA ALA A 424 -13.87 24.86 -15.07
C ALA A 424 -13.71 26.39 -15.10
N LEU A 425 -14.16 27.09 -14.05
CA LEU A 425 -13.95 28.54 -13.93
C LEU A 425 -12.46 28.92 -13.88
N VAL A 426 -11.64 28.09 -13.23
CA VAL A 426 -10.18 28.28 -13.20
C VAL A 426 -9.56 28.04 -14.57
N GLU A 427 -9.94 27.01 -15.31
CA GLU A 427 -9.43 26.80 -16.67
C GLU A 427 -9.81 27.96 -17.60
N ASP A 428 -11.04 28.46 -17.51
CA ASP A 428 -11.48 29.65 -18.25
C ASP A 428 -10.63 30.88 -17.88
N ALA A 429 -10.31 31.06 -16.59
CA ALA A 429 -9.46 32.15 -16.12
C ALA A 429 -8.00 31.99 -16.56
N VAL A 430 -7.43 30.76 -16.49
CA VAL A 430 -6.06 30.46 -16.95
C VAL A 430 -5.89 30.74 -18.44
N ALA A 431 -6.91 30.44 -19.24
CA ALA A 431 -6.89 30.73 -20.67
C ALA A 431 -6.95 32.23 -20.99
N ALA A 432 -7.43 33.06 -20.06
CA ALA A 432 -7.55 34.49 -20.22
C ALA A 432 -6.37 35.26 -19.63
N ASP A 433 -6.07 35.05 -18.35
CA ASP A 433 -5.04 35.77 -17.59
C ASP A 433 -4.62 34.99 -16.33
N VAL A 434 -3.31 34.79 -16.16
CA VAL A 434 -2.72 34.08 -15.01
C VAL A 434 -2.98 34.80 -13.68
N VAL A 435 -3.07 36.14 -13.69
CA VAL A 435 -3.36 36.94 -12.48
C VAL A 435 -4.82 36.78 -12.05
N ALA A 436 -5.76 36.82 -13.00
CA ALA A 436 -7.16 36.47 -12.75
C ALA A 436 -7.31 35.04 -12.22
N ALA A 437 -6.57 34.08 -12.79
CA ALA A 437 -6.57 32.70 -12.32
C ALA A 437 -6.04 32.56 -10.87
N ALA A 438 -4.94 33.24 -10.54
CA ALA A 438 -4.38 33.26 -9.18
C ALA A 438 -5.36 33.88 -8.17
N THR A 439 -6.04 34.97 -8.56
CA THR A 439 -7.07 35.63 -7.74
C THR A 439 -8.27 34.72 -7.47
N LEU A 440 -8.75 34.02 -8.50
CA LEU A 440 -9.82 33.04 -8.35
C LEU A 440 -9.38 31.88 -7.45
N LEU A 441 -8.19 31.32 -7.68
CA LEU A 441 -7.62 30.21 -6.91
C LEU A 441 -7.41 30.57 -5.43
N ALA A 442 -7.17 31.83 -5.08
CA ALA A 442 -7.07 32.28 -3.68
C ALA A 442 -8.35 32.03 -2.86
N GLN A 443 -9.51 31.87 -3.51
CA GLN A 443 -10.76 31.45 -2.85
C GLN A 443 -10.72 30.00 -2.36
N ARG A 444 -9.88 29.16 -2.99
CA ARG A 444 -9.59 27.78 -2.57
C ARG A 444 -8.07 27.59 -2.40
N PRO A 445 -7.48 28.08 -1.29
CA PRO A 445 -6.04 28.07 -1.05
C PRO A 445 -5.31 26.76 -1.35
N GLY A 446 -5.90 25.61 -1.00
CA GLY A 446 -5.27 24.32 -1.30
C GLY A 446 -5.12 24.05 -2.80
N ASP A 447 -6.05 24.53 -3.63
CA ASP A 447 -5.96 24.38 -5.09
C ASP A 447 -4.95 25.37 -5.68
N LEU A 448 -4.84 26.59 -5.12
CA LEU A 448 -3.79 27.56 -5.45
C LEU A 448 -2.39 26.95 -5.25
N TRP A 449 -2.12 26.41 -4.07
CA TRP A 449 -0.83 25.83 -3.72
C TRP A 449 -0.48 24.60 -4.57
N ARG A 450 -1.46 23.73 -4.90
CA ARG A 450 -1.23 22.60 -5.83
C ARG A 450 -0.95 23.04 -7.27
N ARG A 451 -1.27 24.27 -7.63
CA ARG A 451 -1.01 24.87 -8.95
C ARG A 451 0.13 25.88 -8.93
N ALA A 452 0.87 26.04 -7.82
CA ALA A 452 1.96 27.02 -7.72
C ALA A 452 2.98 26.88 -8.87
N ASP A 453 3.48 25.66 -9.12
CA ASP A 453 4.36 25.38 -10.27
C ASP A 453 3.73 25.81 -11.60
N HIS A 454 2.45 25.50 -11.81
CA HIS A 454 1.78 25.81 -13.08
C HIS A 454 1.64 27.32 -13.28
N LEU A 455 1.19 28.04 -12.25
CA LEU A 455 1.02 29.49 -12.31
C LEU A 455 2.36 30.20 -12.52
N LEU A 456 3.41 29.81 -11.79
CA LEU A 456 4.74 30.39 -11.95
C LEU A 456 5.32 30.16 -13.35
N ARG A 457 5.08 28.98 -13.95
CA ARG A 457 5.46 28.74 -15.36
C ARG A 457 4.67 29.57 -16.36
N LEU A 458 3.40 29.85 -16.08
CA LEU A 458 2.57 30.67 -16.97
C LEU A 458 2.88 32.16 -16.84
N ALA A 459 3.35 32.61 -15.67
CA ALA A 459 3.86 33.96 -15.48
C ALA A 459 5.19 34.20 -16.23
N ASP A 460 5.91 33.12 -16.58
CA ASP A 460 7.18 33.17 -17.31
C ASP A 460 8.15 34.17 -16.65
N ASP A 461 8.74 35.11 -17.39
CA ASP A 461 9.62 36.16 -16.86
C ASP A 461 8.90 37.44 -16.40
N ASP A 462 7.56 37.47 -16.32
CA ASP A 462 6.81 38.64 -15.84
C ASP A 462 6.95 38.82 -14.31
N PRO A 463 7.69 39.83 -13.83
CA PRO A 463 7.97 40.01 -12.41
C PRO A 463 6.73 40.43 -11.60
N ASP A 464 5.75 41.10 -12.22
CA ASP A 464 4.54 41.57 -11.54
C ASP A 464 3.53 40.42 -11.39
N ALA A 465 3.39 39.58 -12.42
CA ALA A 465 2.60 38.36 -12.36
C ALA A 465 3.17 37.37 -11.32
N GLN A 466 4.49 37.14 -11.33
CA GLN A 466 5.18 36.32 -10.33
C GLN A 466 4.95 36.84 -8.90
N ARG A 467 5.13 38.14 -8.68
CA ARG A 467 4.91 38.77 -7.36
C ARG A 467 3.47 38.57 -6.90
N THR A 468 2.50 38.76 -7.79
CA THR A 468 1.07 38.58 -7.46
C THR A 468 0.76 37.14 -7.06
N ILE A 469 1.36 36.15 -7.71
CA ILE A 469 1.21 34.73 -7.37
C ILE A 469 1.84 34.44 -6.01
N VAL A 470 3.07 34.89 -5.77
CA VAL A 470 3.78 34.68 -4.49
C VAL A 470 3.04 35.36 -3.33
N ASP A 471 2.54 36.57 -3.54
CA ASP A 471 1.73 37.29 -2.55
C ASP A 471 0.41 36.56 -2.24
N ALA A 472 -0.24 35.98 -3.25
CA ALA A 472 -1.43 35.16 -3.05
C ALA A 472 -1.12 33.87 -2.26
N LEU A 473 0.02 33.23 -2.52
CA LEU A 473 0.49 32.07 -1.75
C LEU A 473 0.74 32.45 -0.28
N SER A 474 1.47 33.55 -0.06
CA SER A 474 1.77 34.09 1.27
C SER A 474 0.51 34.38 2.09
N ARG A 475 -0.43 35.18 1.54
CA ARG A 475 -1.69 35.53 2.23
C ARG A 475 -2.58 34.34 2.56
N THR A 476 -2.41 33.22 1.87
CA THR A 476 -3.29 32.05 2.01
C THR A 476 -2.65 30.88 2.75
N ALA A 477 -1.34 30.91 3.03
CA ALA A 477 -0.58 29.83 3.65
C ALA A 477 -1.22 29.32 4.95
N ALA A 478 -1.63 30.24 5.84
CA ALA A 478 -2.30 29.97 7.11
C ALA A 478 -3.60 29.16 7.00
N ARG A 479 -4.25 29.14 5.83
CA ARG A 479 -5.51 28.42 5.59
C ARG A 479 -5.30 27.06 4.91
N VAL A 480 -4.05 26.68 4.64
CA VAL A 480 -3.70 25.48 3.86
C VAL A 480 -3.20 24.39 4.80
N SER A 481 -3.62 23.14 4.51
CA SER A 481 -3.15 21.99 5.27
C SER A 481 -1.62 21.83 5.14
N PRO A 482 -0.92 21.45 6.21
CA PRO A 482 0.55 21.35 6.21
C PRO A 482 1.07 20.38 5.15
N ASN A 483 0.36 19.26 4.91
CA ASN A 483 0.71 18.32 3.84
C ASN A 483 0.72 18.94 2.43
N VAL A 484 -0.16 19.91 2.17
CA VAL A 484 -0.22 20.59 0.86
C VAL A 484 0.90 21.61 0.73
N LEU A 485 1.19 22.38 1.80
CA LEU A 485 2.33 23.30 1.83
C LEU A 485 3.64 22.53 1.60
N ALA A 486 3.86 21.49 2.40
CA ALA A 486 5.03 20.61 2.32
C ALA A 486 5.20 20.00 0.91
N ALA A 487 4.14 19.41 0.36
CA ALA A 487 4.19 18.79 -0.97
C ALA A 487 4.39 19.83 -2.09
N ALA A 488 3.75 21.00 -2.01
CA ALA A 488 3.91 22.05 -2.99
C ALA A 488 5.35 22.59 -2.99
N ALA A 489 5.90 22.90 -1.81
CA ALA A 489 7.28 23.37 -1.67
C ALA A 489 8.30 22.34 -2.15
N ALA A 490 8.15 21.07 -1.72
CA ALA A 490 9.06 20.00 -2.15
C ALA A 490 8.99 19.76 -3.66
N SER A 491 7.82 19.89 -4.29
CA SER A 491 7.67 19.70 -5.74
C SER A 491 8.40 20.75 -6.59
N LEU A 492 8.89 21.83 -5.98
CA LEU A 492 9.71 22.86 -6.62
C LEU A 492 11.22 22.58 -6.50
N ASN A 493 11.63 21.57 -5.74
CA ASN A 493 13.04 21.21 -5.62
C ASN A 493 13.63 20.84 -7.00
N GLY A 494 14.80 21.40 -7.34
CA GLY A 494 15.49 21.16 -8.61
C GLY A 494 14.80 21.73 -9.85
N ARG A 495 13.76 22.58 -9.68
CA ARG A 495 13.02 23.18 -10.80
C ARG A 495 13.67 24.41 -11.40
N ASP A 496 14.77 24.89 -10.84
CA ASP A 496 15.65 25.94 -11.37
C ASP A 496 16.62 25.42 -12.45
N ALA A 497 16.79 24.11 -12.56
CA ALA A 497 17.61 23.48 -13.59
C ALA A 497 16.76 23.03 -14.79
N ALA A 498 17.30 23.17 -16.00
CA ALA A 498 16.77 22.48 -17.17
C ALA A 498 16.87 20.97 -16.95
N ALA A 499 15.80 20.23 -17.27
CA ALA A 499 15.85 18.78 -17.28
C ALA A 499 17.07 18.34 -18.12
N PRO A 500 17.95 17.44 -17.63
CA PRO A 500 19.12 17.03 -18.37
C PRO A 500 18.68 16.26 -19.63
N HIS A 501 18.63 16.94 -20.78
CA HIS A 501 18.26 16.36 -22.08
C HIS A 501 19.39 15.49 -22.68
N GLY A 502 20.18 14.81 -21.84
CA GLY A 502 21.45 14.20 -22.24
C GLY A 502 21.38 12.82 -22.88
N ARG A 503 20.25 12.08 -22.77
CA ARG A 503 20.14 10.72 -23.33
C ARG A 503 19.21 10.60 -24.53
N ALA A 504 18.28 11.55 -24.74
CA ALA A 504 17.34 11.49 -25.86
C ALA A 504 17.98 11.84 -27.21
N ALA A 505 19.01 12.70 -27.24
CA ALA A 505 19.67 13.13 -28.48
C ALA A 505 20.57 12.06 -29.12
N ALA A 506 21.11 11.12 -28.34
CA ALA A 506 22.01 10.09 -28.86
C ALA A 506 21.28 8.89 -29.51
N VAL A 507 20.03 8.62 -29.11
CA VAL A 507 19.24 7.49 -29.66
C VAL A 507 18.42 7.92 -30.89
N ALA A 508 18.17 9.22 -31.08
CA ALA A 508 17.51 9.73 -32.28
C ALA A 508 18.39 9.68 -33.54
N ALA A 509 19.69 9.38 -33.41
CA ALA A 509 20.67 9.39 -34.50
C ALA A 509 20.93 8.01 -35.14
N ALA A 510 20.10 7.00 -34.87
CA ALA A 510 20.16 5.70 -35.54
C ALA A 510 18.85 5.42 -36.31
N VAL A 511 18.45 6.37 -37.16
CA VAL A 511 17.45 6.09 -38.20
C VAL A 511 18.21 5.47 -39.37
N LEU A 512 18.01 4.17 -39.59
CA LEU A 512 18.39 3.54 -40.85
C LEU A 512 17.64 4.26 -41.98
N PRO A 513 18.30 4.64 -43.09
CA PRO A 513 17.61 5.23 -44.22
C PRO A 513 16.51 4.29 -44.71
N GLU A 514 15.37 4.85 -45.14
CA GLU A 514 14.17 4.13 -45.62
C GLU A 514 14.44 3.15 -46.79
N SER A 515 15.68 3.12 -47.31
CA SER A 515 16.14 2.25 -48.39
C SER A 515 17.02 1.07 -47.97
N ALA A 516 17.23 0.82 -46.66
CA ALA A 516 18.04 -0.31 -46.21
C ALA A 516 17.39 -1.66 -46.59
N SER A 517 18.16 -2.54 -47.22
CA SER A 517 17.64 -3.83 -47.68
C SER A 517 17.46 -4.82 -46.53
N VAL A 518 16.55 -5.79 -46.70
CA VAL A 518 16.29 -6.86 -45.70
C VAL A 518 17.56 -7.67 -45.38
N ALA A 519 18.55 -7.71 -46.28
CA ALA A 519 19.83 -8.38 -46.04
C ALA A 519 20.76 -7.60 -45.08
N GLU A 520 20.69 -6.26 -45.08
CA GLU A 520 21.51 -5.41 -44.18
C GLU A 520 20.94 -5.35 -42.76
N ALA A 521 19.62 -5.51 -42.61
CA ALA A 521 18.97 -5.62 -41.31
C ALA A 521 19.28 -6.95 -40.59
N VAL A 522 19.58 -8.01 -41.34
CA VAL A 522 19.85 -9.36 -40.80
C VAL A 522 21.30 -9.50 -40.30
N ALA A 523 22.24 -8.72 -40.83
CA ALA A 523 23.65 -8.78 -40.42
C ALA A 523 23.94 -8.21 -39.01
N VAL A 524 22.99 -7.46 -38.43
CA VAL A 524 23.13 -6.86 -37.08
C VAL A 524 22.57 -7.79 -35.97
N THR A 525 21.98 -8.93 -36.33
CA THR A 525 21.26 -9.82 -35.40
C THR A 525 21.87 -11.22 -35.21
N GLU A 526 23.15 -11.41 -35.50
CA GLU A 526 23.83 -12.65 -35.14
C GLU A 526 24.49 -12.55 -33.76
N THR A 527 23.73 -12.92 -32.73
CA THR A 527 24.19 -13.64 -31.52
C THR A 527 23.00 -13.89 -30.59
N ALA A 528 22.12 -14.82 -30.98
CA ALA A 528 21.17 -15.43 -30.07
C ALA A 528 20.81 -16.84 -30.58
N GLU A 529 21.64 -17.82 -30.23
CA GLU A 529 21.26 -19.23 -30.34
C GLU A 529 20.02 -19.48 -29.47
N THR A 530 18.86 -19.61 -30.11
CA THR A 530 17.63 -20.08 -29.48
C THR A 530 17.07 -21.28 -30.25
N GLY A 531 17.28 -22.46 -29.65
CA GLY A 531 16.37 -23.60 -29.62
C GLY A 531 15.56 -23.92 -30.89
N VAL A 532 16.17 -24.70 -31.78
CA VAL A 532 15.55 -25.29 -32.99
C VAL A 532 14.40 -26.28 -32.69
N ILE A 533 14.13 -26.60 -31.42
CA ILE A 533 13.13 -27.63 -31.04
C ILE A 533 11.68 -27.13 -31.23
N GLY A 534 11.41 -25.82 -31.03
CA GLY A 534 10.05 -25.28 -31.13
C GLY A 534 9.47 -25.19 -32.55
N ALA A 535 10.34 -25.08 -33.56
CA ALA A 535 9.92 -25.01 -34.96
C ALA A 535 9.56 -26.40 -35.54
N ALA A 536 10.27 -27.45 -35.11
CA ALA A 536 9.99 -28.82 -35.52
C ALA A 536 8.64 -29.32 -34.97
N LEU A 537 8.30 -28.98 -33.72
CA LEU A 537 7.04 -29.40 -33.08
C LEU A 537 5.80 -28.77 -33.75
N ARG A 538 5.89 -27.50 -34.15
CA ARG A 538 4.81 -26.79 -34.88
C ARG A 538 4.52 -27.41 -36.25
N ARG A 539 5.54 -27.96 -36.91
CA ARG A 539 5.40 -28.60 -38.22
C ARG A 539 4.86 -30.03 -38.11
N ALA A 540 5.15 -30.72 -37.01
CA ALA A 540 4.69 -32.08 -36.74
C ALA A 540 3.19 -32.14 -36.38
N LEU A 541 2.64 -31.14 -35.68
CA LEU A 541 1.30 -31.23 -35.08
C LEU A 541 0.13 -30.73 -35.95
N ARG A 542 0.36 -30.16 -37.15
CA ARG A 542 -0.68 -29.72 -38.12
C ARG A 542 -1.89 -28.97 -37.51
N ILE A 543 -1.71 -28.23 -36.41
CA ILE A 543 -2.80 -27.46 -35.80
C ILE A 543 -2.99 -26.16 -36.59
N ALA A 544 -3.99 -26.12 -37.47
CA ALA A 544 -4.37 -24.91 -38.19
C ALA A 544 -5.28 -24.04 -37.31
N VAL A 545 -4.69 -23.12 -36.52
CA VAL A 545 -5.46 -22.06 -35.87
C VAL A 545 -5.66 -20.92 -36.88
N ARG A 546 -6.89 -20.76 -37.37
CA ARG A 546 -7.30 -19.56 -38.10
C ARG A 546 -7.37 -18.38 -37.14
N THR A 547 -6.36 -17.52 -37.13
CA THR A 547 -6.46 -16.18 -36.53
C THR A 547 -7.14 -15.23 -37.53
N PRO A 548 -8.26 -14.57 -37.19
CA PRO A 548 -8.76 -13.48 -38.00
C PRO A 548 -7.77 -12.31 -37.91
N ALA A 549 -7.34 -11.79 -39.06
CA ALA A 549 -6.54 -10.58 -39.17
C ALA A 549 -7.33 -9.39 -38.61
N ARG A 550 -7.16 -9.09 -37.32
CA ARG A 550 -7.56 -7.79 -36.75
C ARG A 550 -6.49 -6.78 -37.15
N ALA A 551 -6.90 -5.73 -37.84
CA ALA A 551 -6.09 -4.56 -38.12
C ALA A 551 -5.30 -4.16 -36.87
N ALA A 552 -3.99 -4.02 -37.02
CA ALA A 552 -3.10 -3.58 -35.95
C ALA A 552 -3.61 -2.25 -35.40
N ARG A 553 -4.17 -2.27 -34.19
CA ARG A 553 -4.33 -1.04 -33.41
C ARG A 553 -2.92 -0.45 -33.25
N PRO A 554 -2.72 0.86 -33.46
CA PRO A 554 -1.44 1.49 -33.15
C PRO A 554 -1.05 1.11 -31.73
N ALA A 555 0.18 0.63 -31.56
CA ALA A 555 0.73 0.36 -30.24
C ALA A 555 0.48 1.60 -29.38
N ALA A 556 -0.11 1.42 -28.20
CA ALA A 556 -0.26 2.52 -27.25
C ALA A 556 1.12 3.18 -27.10
N ALA A 557 1.19 4.50 -27.33
CA ALA A 557 2.43 5.27 -27.27
C ALA A 557 3.22 4.82 -26.03
N ARG A 558 4.42 4.27 -26.25
CA ARG A 558 5.32 3.90 -25.15
C ARG A 558 5.67 5.21 -24.43
N GLY A 559 5.50 5.24 -23.10
CA GLY A 559 5.97 6.35 -22.27
C GLY A 559 7.48 6.54 -22.41
N PRO A 560 8.06 7.60 -21.81
CA PRO A 560 9.51 7.85 -21.87
C PRO A 560 10.32 6.63 -21.39
N GLU A 561 11.45 6.34 -22.03
CA GLU A 561 12.33 5.21 -21.67
C GLU A 561 13.03 5.48 -20.33
N PRO A 562 13.06 4.54 -19.35
CA PRO A 562 13.74 4.67 -18.04
C PRO A 562 15.09 5.39 -18.08
N GLY A 563 15.39 6.20 -17.07
CA GLY A 563 16.62 7.01 -17.01
C GLY A 563 16.60 8.28 -17.87
N THR A 564 15.48 8.64 -18.49
CA THR A 564 15.22 9.97 -19.11
C THR A 564 14.35 10.85 -18.20
N PRO A 565 14.51 12.19 -18.24
CA PRO A 565 13.66 13.08 -17.44
C PRO A 565 12.17 12.89 -17.73
N ARG A 566 11.38 12.56 -16.70
CA ARG A 566 9.95 12.27 -16.81
C ARG A 566 9.18 12.74 -15.57
N ARG A 567 7.87 12.80 -15.70
CA ARG A 567 6.92 13.08 -14.62
C ARG A 567 6.06 11.87 -14.35
N THR A 568 5.92 11.52 -13.08
CA THR A 568 5.05 10.44 -12.61
C THR A 568 3.77 11.02 -12.03
N PHE A 569 2.63 10.52 -12.52
CA PHE A 569 1.30 10.93 -12.11
C PHE A 569 0.54 9.75 -11.54
N PHE A 570 -0.17 9.98 -10.44
CA PHE A 570 -1.07 9.01 -9.83
C PHE A 570 -2.51 9.46 -10.12
N PRO A 571 -3.34 8.64 -10.79
CA PRO A 571 -4.73 8.98 -11.02
C PRO A 571 -5.44 9.28 -9.70
N LYS A 572 -6.32 10.29 -9.69
CA LYS A 572 -6.99 10.71 -8.46
C LYS A 572 -7.76 9.54 -7.81
N GLY A 573 -7.39 9.19 -6.58
CA GLY A 573 -8.00 8.08 -5.85
C GLY A 573 -7.35 6.71 -6.10
N ASP A 574 -6.34 6.65 -6.96
CA ASP A 574 -5.56 5.45 -7.24
C ASP A 574 -4.07 5.76 -7.05
N VAL A 575 -3.54 5.30 -5.92
CA VAL A 575 -2.12 5.47 -5.58
C VAL A 575 -1.25 4.31 -6.07
N VAL A 576 -1.89 3.29 -6.63
CA VAL A 576 -1.29 2.00 -6.96
C VAL A 576 -0.88 1.96 -8.45
N ARG A 577 -1.58 2.72 -9.31
CA ARG A 577 -1.22 2.91 -10.72
C ARG A 577 -0.49 4.23 -10.94
N THR A 578 0.51 4.17 -11.82
CA THR A 578 1.21 5.35 -12.32
C THR A 578 0.94 5.56 -13.81
N TRP A 579 1.05 6.82 -14.21
CA TRP A 579 1.19 7.23 -15.60
C TRP A 579 2.42 8.13 -15.70
N THR A 580 3.21 7.95 -16.74
CA THR A 580 4.42 8.75 -16.97
C THR A 580 4.39 9.51 -18.28
N ALA A 581 4.95 10.72 -18.26
CA ALA A 581 5.16 11.56 -19.44
C ALA A 581 6.56 12.16 -19.41
N PRO A 582 7.15 12.47 -20.58
CA PRO A 582 8.44 13.15 -20.60
C PRO A 582 8.38 14.49 -19.86
N GLU A 583 9.48 14.87 -19.21
CA GLU A 583 9.58 16.16 -18.54
C GLU A 583 9.96 17.23 -19.57
N HIS A 584 9.00 18.13 -19.84
CA HIS A 584 9.14 19.24 -20.78
C HIS A 584 8.90 20.60 -20.12
N ARG A 585 8.71 20.63 -18.79
CA ARG A 585 8.47 21.90 -18.10
C ARG A 585 9.71 22.77 -18.14
N VAL A 586 9.50 24.04 -18.46
CA VAL A 586 10.52 25.08 -18.38
C VAL A 586 10.98 25.23 -16.91
N PRO A 587 12.28 25.52 -16.68
CA PRO A 587 12.77 25.88 -15.36
C PRO A 587 12.01 27.06 -14.76
N LEU A 588 11.97 27.12 -13.44
CA LEU A 588 11.42 28.23 -12.67
C LEU A 588 12.56 29.11 -12.14
N PRO A 589 12.36 30.42 -11.98
CA PRO A 589 13.34 31.29 -11.35
C PRO A 589 13.68 30.84 -9.93
N ALA A 590 14.98 30.72 -9.62
CA ALA A 590 15.46 30.29 -8.30
C ALA A 590 14.92 31.18 -7.16
N GLY A 591 14.75 32.48 -7.42
CA GLY A 591 14.15 33.42 -6.47
C GLY A 591 12.71 33.09 -6.10
N ALA A 592 11.88 32.72 -7.07
CA ALA A 592 10.49 32.33 -6.84
C ALA A 592 10.41 31.00 -6.05
N ILE A 593 11.27 30.03 -6.38
CA ILE A 593 11.38 28.77 -5.62
C ILE A 593 11.77 29.05 -4.16
N ALA A 594 12.79 29.88 -3.94
CA ALA A 594 13.26 30.24 -2.60
C ALA A 594 12.16 30.94 -1.79
N GLN A 595 11.40 31.85 -2.40
CA GLN A 595 10.28 32.54 -1.76
C GLN A 595 9.17 31.58 -1.35
N VAL A 596 8.73 30.67 -2.23
CA VAL A 596 7.67 29.70 -1.90
C VAL A 596 8.10 28.75 -0.79
N ARG A 597 9.37 28.30 -0.79
CA ARG A 597 9.94 27.48 0.28
C ARG A 597 10.01 28.26 1.60
N ALA A 598 10.47 29.51 1.58
CA ALA A 598 10.54 30.36 2.76
C ALA A 598 9.14 30.62 3.37
N ILE A 599 8.12 30.87 2.55
CA ILE A 599 6.71 31.00 3.01
C ILE A 599 6.28 29.71 3.72
N THR A 600 6.58 28.56 3.12
CA THR A 600 6.22 27.25 3.69
C THR A 600 6.91 26.98 5.02
N ASP A 601 8.23 27.15 5.06
CA ASP A 601 9.02 26.91 6.28
C ASP A 601 8.61 27.89 7.39
N THR A 602 8.42 29.17 7.08
CA THR A 602 7.94 30.19 8.04
C THR A 602 6.59 29.80 8.62
N GLU A 603 5.63 29.44 7.78
CA GLU A 603 4.28 29.07 8.21
C GLU A 603 4.29 27.81 9.09
N LEU A 604 5.01 26.75 8.69
CA LEU A 604 5.03 25.49 9.41
C LEU A 604 5.80 25.58 10.74
N VAL A 605 6.88 26.35 10.78
CA VAL A 605 7.61 26.69 12.02
C VAL A 605 6.73 27.53 12.95
N SER A 606 5.98 28.50 12.41
CA SER A 606 5.07 29.34 13.22
C SER A 606 4.00 28.50 13.90
N ARG A 607 3.39 27.55 13.18
CA ARG A 607 2.43 26.59 13.79
C ARG A 607 3.08 25.68 14.81
N ALA A 608 4.31 25.21 14.55
CA ALA A 608 5.02 24.34 15.48
C ALA A 608 5.40 25.07 16.78
N ALA A 609 5.61 26.39 16.73
CA ALA A 609 5.99 27.21 17.89
C ALA A 609 4.87 27.31 18.96
N GLU A 610 3.62 27.03 18.59
CA GLU A 610 2.48 26.99 19.53
C GLU A 610 2.44 25.68 20.36
N LEU A 611 3.30 24.72 20.05
CA LEU A 611 3.36 23.40 20.71
C LEU A 611 4.37 23.37 21.86
N ALA A 612 4.30 22.32 22.68
CA ALA A 612 5.22 22.14 23.80
C ALA A 612 6.70 22.08 23.35
N ARG A 613 7.56 22.80 24.08
CA ARG A 613 9.01 22.90 23.84
C ARG A 613 9.81 21.71 24.39
N TYR A 614 11.01 21.57 23.84
CA TYR A 614 12.07 20.62 24.18
C TYR A 614 13.37 21.39 24.45
N ASP A 615 14.27 20.81 25.24
CA ASP A 615 15.58 21.42 25.51
C ASP A 615 16.56 21.16 24.36
N VAL A 616 16.44 19.99 23.73
CA VAL A 616 17.32 19.55 22.65
C VAL A 616 16.57 18.71 21.62
N ALA A 617 16.88 18.92 20.34
CA ALA A 617 16.49 18.06 19.24
C ALA A 617 17.70 17.35 18.62
N VAL A 618 17.57 16.04 18.40
CA VAL A 618 18.59 15.20 17.76
C VAL A 618 17.98 14.55 16.52
N LEU A 619 18.45 14.96 15.34
CA LEU A 619 17.89 14.55 14.04
C LEU A 619 18.89 13.70 13.28
N ASP A 620 18.49 12.51 12.84
CA ASP A 620 19.31 11.67 11.98
C ASP A 620 19.26 12.15 10.52
N ALA A 621 20.43 12.41 9.93
CA ALA A 621 20.57 12.83 8.54
C ALA A 621 20.00 11.80 7.54
N ALA A 622 19.97 10.51 7.90
CA ALA A 622 19.40 9.45 7.06
C ALA A 622 17.91 9.69 6.74
N LEU A 623 17.19 10.42 7.59
CA LEU A 623 15.78 10.78 7.36
C LEU A 623 15.54 11.65 6.11
N ALA A 624 16.59 12.29 5.56
CA ALA A 624 16.50 13.02 4.30
C ALA A 624 16.12 12.11 3.12
N ALA A 625 16.47 10.82 3.19
CA ALA A 625 16.18 9.83 2.15
C ALA A 625 14.81 9.15 2.33
N ILE A 626 14.07 9.44 3.40
CA ILE A 626 12.78 8.81 3.70
C ILE A 626 11.65 9.81 3.43
N PRO A 627 10.78 9.55 2.44
CA PRO A 627 9.63 10.40 2.19
C PRO A 627 8.68 10.45 3.40
N ALA A 628 8.20 11.64 3.74
CA ALA A 628 7.11 11.79 4.68
C ALA A 628 5.81 11.22 4.08
N PRO A 629 5.04 10.41 4.84
CA PRO A 629 3.84 9.77 4.32
C PRO A 629 2.78 10.81 3.94
N THR A 630 2.36 10.84 2.67
CA THR A 630 1.30 11.76 2.21
C THR A 630 0.01 10.99 1.91
N ARG A 631 -1.00 11.01 2.80
CA ARG A 631 -2.37 10.45 2.59
C ARG A 631 -2.44 9.20 1.66
N GLU A 632 -1.58 8.22 1.88
CA GLU A 632 -1.52 6.99 1.08
C GLU A 632 -2.58 6.02 1.60
N ARG A 633 -3.76 6.03 0.96
CA ARG A 633 -4.97 5.31 1.39
C ARG A 633 -4.95 3.79 1.13
N ALA A 634 -4.04 3.30 0.29
CA ALA A 634 -4.11 1.93 -0.25
C ALA A 634 -2.88 1.09 0.09
N GLY A 635 -2.23 1.36 1.23
CA GLY A 635 -1.14 0.54 1.73
C GLY A 635 -1.63 -0.87 2.08
N SER A 636 -0.98 -1.90 1.55
CA SER A 636 -1.13 -3.26 2.07
C SER A 636 -0.85 -3.26 3.59
N ALA A 637 -1.64 -4.01 4.38
CA ALA A 637 -1.37 -4.13 5.82
C ALA A 637 -0.01 -4.82 5.98
N GLN A 638 0.92 -4.16 6.66
CA GLN A 638 2.34 -4.53 6.73
C GLN A 638 2.79 -4.74 8.18
N LEU A 639 3.72 -5.67 8.38
CA LEU A 639 4.35 -5.94 9.66
C LEU A 639 5.16 -4.75 10.20
N ALA A 640 5.91 -4.06 9.34
CA ALA A 640 6.78 -2.93 9.71
C ALA A 640 6.27 -1.55 9.24
N GLY A 641 5.12 -1.50 8.56
CA GLY A 641 4.41 -0.24 8.24
C GLY A 641 5.18 0.76 7.37
N TRP A 642 6.04 0.31 6.46
CA TRP A 642 6.89 1.20 5.65
C TRP A 642 6.06 2.09 4.70
N PRO A 643 6.21 3.43 4.75
CA PRO A 643 5.62 4.33 3.75
C PRO A 643 6.15 4.03 2.34
N ARG A 644 5.37 4.33 1.29
CA ARG A 644 5.87 4.16 -0.08
C ARG A 644 7.03 5.12 -0.37
N GLY A 645 8.01 4.63 -1.09
CA GLY A 645 9.28 5.30 -1.35
C GLY A 645 10.29 5.15 -0.22
N SER A 646 9.96 4.53 0.91
CA SER A 646 10.94 4.25 1.96
C SER A 646 11.99 3.28 1.43
N VAL A 647 13.26 3.64 1.62
CA VAL A 647 14.42 2.83 1.24
C VAL A 647 15.07 2.24 2.49
N ARG A 648 15.46 0.98 2.43
CA ARG A 648 16.19 0.27 3.49
C ARG A 648 17.35 -0.49 2.91
N THR A 649 18.48 -0.51 3.61
CA THR A 649 19.64 -1.29 3.18
C THR A 649 19.64 -2.64 3.89
N LEU A 650 19.59 -3.72 3.11
CA LEU A 650 19.69 -5.09 3.62
C LEU A 650 21.16 -5.52 3.75
N ALA A 651 21.95 -4.78 4.52
CA ALA A 651 23.41 -4.92 4.56
C ALA A 651 23.88 -6.34 4.96
N GLU A 652 23.14 -7.02 5.83
CA GLU A 652 23.51 -8.33 6.40
C GLU A 652 22.89 -9.53 5.67
N ALA A 653 22.07 -9.30 4.64
CA ALA A 653 21.34 -10.37 3.94
C ALA A 653 21.87 -10.55 2.50
N ASP A 654 22.77 -11.52 2.32
CA ASP A 654 23.23 -11.96 0.99
C ASP A 654 22.18 -12.82 0.26
N LEU A 655 21.30 -13.45 1.03
CA LEU A 655 20.20 -14.28 0.57
C LEU A 655 18.88 -13.67 1.06
N LEU A 656 17.98 -13.37 0.13
CA LEU A 656 16.63 -12.89 0.40
C LEU A 656 15.64 -13.97 -0.03
N ARG A 657 14.79 -14.44 0.89
CA ARG A 657 13.69 -15.37 0.58
C ARG A 657 12.38 -14.63 0.53
N LEU A 658 11.83 -14.53 -0.66
CA LEU A 658 10.44 -14.12 -0.87
C LEU A 658 9.53 -15.28 -0.52
N PHE A 659 8.36 -15.00 0.04
CA PHE A 659 7.34 -16.00 0.31
C PHE A 659 5.94 -15.50 -0.03
N LEU A 660 5.09 -16.42 -0.45
CA LEU A 660 3.68 -16.22 -0.76
C LEU A 660 2.90 -17.40 -0.16
N HIS A 661 1.83 -17.13 0.57
CA HIS A 661 0.91 -18.15 1.07
C HIS A 661 -0.53 -17.75 0.79
N TRP A 662 -1.35 -18.71 0.38
CA TRP A 662 -2.78 -18.49 0.18
C TRP A 662 -3.61 -19.76 0.42
N VAL A 663 -4.93 -19.56 0.47
CA VAL A 663 -5.94 -20.61 0.55
C VAL A 663 -6.99 -20.37 -0.53
N ASP A 664 -7.53 -21.46 -1.09
CA ASP A 664 -8.69 -21.42 -2.00
C ASP A 664 -9.89 -20.77 -1.29
N SER A 665 -10.57 -19.86 -1.98
CA SER A 665 -11.76 -19.22 -1.42
C SER A 665 -12.97 -20.15 -1.47
N ALA A 666 -13.95 -19.95 -0.58
CA ALA A 666 -15.16 -20.79 -0.50
C ALA A 666 -15.90 -20.90 -1.86
N GLY A 667 -15.66 -21.99 -2.59
CA GLY A 667 -16.29 -22.32 -3.87
C GLY A 667 -15.44 -22.13 -5.13
N HIS A 668 -14.22 -21.58 -5.02
CA HIS A 668 -13.37 -21.28 -6.18
C HIS A 668 -11.89 -21.56 -5.93
N ARG A 669 -11.22 -22.19 -6.91
CA ARG A 669 -9.75 -22.36 -6.87
C ARG A 669 -9.08 -20.98 -6.95
N VAL A 670 -8.05 -20.77 -6.16
CA VAL A 670 -7.19 -19.59 -6.22
C VAL A 670 -5.81 -20.05 -6.70
N ASP A 671 -5.31 -19.36 -7.71
CA ASP A 671 -4.04 -19.66 -8.37
C ASP A 671 -3.19 -18.38 -8.35
N LEU A 672 -2.20 -18.33 -7.45
CA LEU A 672 -1.32 -17.19 -7.27
C LEU A 672 0.11 -17.60 -7.58
N ASP A 673 0.82 -16.74 -8.33
CA ASP A 673 2.22 -16.95 -8.66
C ASP A 673 3.11 -15.94 -7.94
N LEU A 674 4.19 -16.43 -7.32
CA LEU A 674 5.32 -15.62 -6.91
C LEU A 674 6.34 -15.53 -8.04
N SER A 675 6.68 -14.32 -8.48
CA SER A 675 7.65 -14.12 -9.57
C SER A 675 8.64 -13.02 -9.25
N CYS A 676 9.78 -13.01 -9.93
CA CYS A 676 10.74 -11.90 -9.87
C CYS A 676 11.31 -11.59 -11.25
N GLY A 677 11.23 -10.31 -11.65
CA GLY A 677 11.85 -9.80 -12.87
C GLY A 677 13.26 -9.26 -12.58
N PHE A 678 14.20 -9.51 -13.48
CA PHE A 678 15.59 -9.06 -13.37
C PHE A 678 15.96 -8.11 -14.49
N TYR A 679 16.61 -6.99 -14.14
CA TYR A 679 16.95 -5.92 -15.06
C TYR A 679 18.40 -5.46 -14.86
N ASP A 680 19.02 -5.00 -15.94
CA ASP A 680 20.35 -4.38 -15.92
C ASP A 680 20.30 -2.95 -15.39
N GLU A 681 21.44 -2.25 -15.36
CA GLU A 681 21.53 -0.86 -14.91
C GLU A 681 20.60 0.13 -15.63
N ASN A 682 20.22 -0.18 -16.87
CA ASN A 682 19.38 0.64 -17.73
C ASN A 682 17.91 0.19 -17.74
N TRP A 683 17.51 -0.68 -16.80
CA TRP A 683 16.17 -1.26 -16.72
C TRP A 683 15.78 -2.15 -17.91
N THR A 684 16.76 -2.63 -18.68
CA THR A 684 16.55 -3.61 -19.74
C THR A 684 16.33 -4.99 -19.10
N PRO A 685 15.29 -5.76 -19.50
CA PRO A 685 15.08 -7.10 -18.98
C PRO A 685 16.26 -8.03 -19.28
N VAL A 686 16.86 -8.60 -18.24
CA VAL A 686 17.93 -9.63 -18.33
C VAL A 686 17.34 -11.04 -18.17
N GLY A 687 16.24 -11.16 -17.41
CA GLY A 687 15.57 -12.42 -17.19
C GLY A 687 14.45 -12.32 -16.15
N HIS A 688 13.96 -13.48 -15.72
CA HIS A 688 13.00 -13.61 -14.62
C HIS A 688 13.12 -15.00 -14.01
N CYS A 689 12.57 -15.18 -12.83
CA CYS A 689 12.33 -16.46 -12.18
C CYS A 689 10.84 -16.52 -11.78
N ASP A 690 10.15 -17.57 -12.21
CA ASP A 690 8.71 -17.80 -11.99
C ASP A 690 8.39 -19.30 -12.11
N TYR A 691 7.10 -19.65 -12.08
CA TYR A 691 6.61 -21.01 -12.26
C TYR A 691 7.04 -21.69 -13.58
N THR A 692 7.31 -20.92 -14.64
CA THR A 692 7.80 -21.44 -15.94
C THR A 692 9.32 -21.60 -15.98
N ARG A 693 10.05 -20.88 -15.13
CA ARG A 693 11.51 -20.86 -15.03
C ARG A 693 11.93 -20.85 -13.57
N LEU A 694 11.99 -22.05 -13.00
CA LEU A 694 12.26 -22.25 -11.57
C LEU A 694 13.67 -21.85 -11.14
N ARG A 695 14.58 -21.60 -12.08
CA ARG A 695 15.95 -21.16 -11.80
C ARG A 695 16.36 -20.06 -12.76
N PHE A 696 17.11 -19.09 -12.25
CA PHE A 696 17.81 -18.10 -13.07
C PHE A 696 19.31 -18.19 -12.78
N LYS A 697 20.10 -18.39 -13.85
CA LYS A 697 21.57 -18.49 -13.83
C LYS A 697 22.06 -19.37 -12.67
N HIS A 698 21.64 -20.63 -12.69
CA HIS A 698 21.90 -21.67 -11.69
C HIS A 698 21.27 -21.39 -10.31
N THR A 699 21.97 -20.66 -9.45
CA THR A 699 21.59 -20.41 -8.05
C THR A 699 21.41 -18.92 -7.77
N ALA A 700 21.42 -18.07 -8.80
CA ALA A 700 21.18 -16.63 -8.61
C ALA A 700 19.74 -16.36 -8.18
N ALA A 701 18.77 -17.09 -8.74
CA ALA A 701 17.44 -17.20 -8.16
C ALA A 701 16.88 -18.62 -8.27
N ILE A 702 16.16 -19.07 -7.24
CA ILE A 702 15.57 -20.42 -7.16
C ILE A 702 14.12 -20.31 -6.66
N HIS A 703 13.18 -20.84 -7.44
CA HIS A 703 11.77 -20.95 -7.12
C HIS A 703 11.44 -22.32 -6.53
N SER A 704 10.50 -22.38 -5.59
CA SER A 704 10.10 -23.61 -4.91
C SER A 704 9.16 -24.52 -5.68
N GLY A 705 8.99 -24.29 -6.98
CA GLY A 705 7.93 -24.91 -7.78
C GLY A 705 6.57 -24.22 -7.65
N ASP A 706 5.64 -24.67 -8.50
CA ASP A 706 4.34 -24.07 -8.78
C ASP A 706 3.21 -24.87 -8.13
N LEU A 707 2.42 -24.23 -7.27
CA LEU A 707 1.22 -24.82 -6.70
C LEU A 707 -0.01 -24.13 -7.28
N THR A 708 -0.84 -24.85 -8.04
CA THR A 708 -1.96 -24.25 -8.78
C THR A 708 -3.30 -24.26 -8.03
N SER A 709 -3.32 -24.76 -6.80
CA SER A 709 -4.50 -24.84 -5.93
C SER A 709 -4.10 -24.88 -4.46
N ALA A 710 -4.95 -24.35 -3.59
CA ALA A 710 -4.64 -24.20 -2.16
C ALA A 710 -5.80 -24.62 -1.24
N PRO A 711 -6.31 -25.86 -1.31
CA PRO A 711 -7.42 -26.28 -0.46
C PRO A 711 -7.09 -26.15 1.03
N ALA A 712 -8.05 -25.66 1.80
CA ALA A 712 -7.98 -25.67 3.26
C ALA A 712 -7.93 -27.11 3.81
N PRO A 713 -7.29 -27.35 4.97
CA PRO A 713 -6.67 -26.37 5.85
C PRO A 713 -5.21 -26.02 5.48
N LEU A 714 -4.57 -26.79 4.59
CA LEU A 714 -3.14 -26.68 4.31
C LEU A 714 -2.76 -25.41 3.51
N GLY A 715 -3.61 -24.99 2.57
CA GLY A 715 -3.30 -23.88 1.66
C GLY A 715 -2.16 -24.22 0.69
N ALA A 716 -1.48 -23.20 0.15
CA ALA A 716 -0.31 -23.34 -0.71
C ALA A 716 0.74 -22.29 -0.33
N THR A 717 2.02 -22.67 -0.43
CA THR A 717 3.15 -21.77 -0.19
C THR A 717 4.13 -21.83 -1.36
N GLU A 718 4.57 -20.67 -1.82
CA GLU A 718 5.68 -20.53 -2.74
C GLU A 718 6.82 -19.71 -2.12
N TYR A 719 8.04 -20.13 -2.41
CA TYR A 719 9.27 -19.42 -2.07
C TYR A 719 10.08 -19.09 -3.31
N LEU A 720 10.78 -17.95 -3.24
CA LEU A 720 11.75 -17.54 -4.25
C LEU A 720 12.98 -16.96 -3.55
N ASP A 721 14.08 -17.70 -3.61
CA ASP A 721 15.37 -17.32 -3.04
C ASP A 721 16.16 -16.48 -4.05
N LEU A 722 16.66 -15.32 -3.61
CA LEU A 722 17.48 -14.39 -4.38
C LEU A 722 18.87 -14.28 -3.75
N ASN A 723 19.90 -14.78 -4.43
CA ASN A 723 21.29 -14.62 -4.03
C ASN A 723 21.88 -13.35 -4.66
N ARG A 724 22.13 -12.32 -3.86
CA ARG A 724 22.53 -11.00 -4.37
C ARG A 724 23.87 -11.04 -5.12
N ALA A 725 24.88 -11.68 -4.55
CA ALA A 725 26.20 -11.77 -5.16
C ALA A 725 26.14 -12.49 -6.52
N ALA A 726 25.41 -13.60 -6.60
CA ALA A 726 25.22 -14.34 -7.84
C ALA A 726 24.39 -13.56 -8.88
N LEU A 727 23.39 -12.80 -8.45
CA LEU A 727 22.61 -11.92 -9.34
C LEU A 727 23.46 -10.79 -9.93
N VAL A 728 24.34 -10.16 -9.13
CA VAL A 728 25.29 -9.15 -9.63
C VAL A 728 26.22 -9.77 -10.69
N ASN A 729 26.78 -10.95 -10.41
CA ASN A 729 27.62 -11.67 -11.37
C ASN A 729 26.88 -12.09 -12.65
N ALA A 730 25.56 -12.23 -12.57
CA ALA A 730 24.68 -12.50 -13.71
C ALA A 730 24.28 -11.24 -14.50
N GLY A 731 24.82 -10.05 -14.17
CA GLY A 731 24.53 -8.79 -14.83
C GLY A 731 23.22 -8.12 -14.36
N VAL A 732 22.67 -8.54 -13.23
CA VAL A 732 21.44 -7.96 -12.67
C VAL A 732 21.78 -6.78 -11.77
N ARG A 733 21.19 -5.62 -12.05
CA ARG A 733 21.22 -4.45 -11.16
C ARG A 733 19.96 -4.34 -10.32
N TRP A 734 18.81 -4.62 -10.92
CA TRP A 734 17.50 -4.48 -10.29
C TRP A 734 16.74 -5.79 -10.29
N ALA A 735 16.16 -6.13 -9.14
CA ALA A 735 15.22 -7.22 -8.99
C ALA A 735 13.86 -6.66 -8.53
N VAL A 736 12.79 -7.07 -9.21
CA VAL A 736 11.43 -6.59 -8.92
C VAL A 736 10.52 -7.80 -8.69
N PRO A 737 10.26 -8.16 -7.42
CA PRO A 737 9.26 -9.15 -7.06
C PRO A 737 7.86 -8.74 -7.51
N VAL A 738 7.04 -9.71 -7.88
CA VAL A 738 5.63 -9.51 -8.19
C VAL A 738 4.83 -10.75 -7.79
N VAL A 739 3.69 -10.54 -7.14
CA VAL A 739 2.65 -11.55 -6.94
C VAL A 739 1.60 -11.35 -8.04
N LEU A 740 1.23 -12.41 -8.74
CA LEU A 740 0.21 -12.40 -9.80
C LEU A 740 -0.92 -13.35 -9.41
N SER A 741 -2.17 -13.02 -9.75
CA SER A 741 -3.27 -14.00 -9.69
C SER A 741 -3.46 -14.59 -11.08
N PHE A 742 -2.93 -15.79 -11.33
CA PHE A 742 -2.99 -16.44 -12.63
C PHE A 742 -4.42 -16.52 -13.18
N ASN A 743 -5.36 -16.97 -12.35
CA ASN A 743 -6.76 -17.18 -12.75
C ASN A 743 -7.67 -15.94 -12.65
N ASP A 744 -7.07 -14.75 -12.53
CA ASP A 744 -7.72 -13.41 -12.51
C ASP A 744 -8.65 -13.18 -11.30
N VAL A 745 -8.35 -13.80 -10.16
CA VAL A 745 -9.08 -13.57 -8.90
C VAL A 745 -8.62 -12.23 -8.30
N PRO A 746 -9.53 -11.27 -8.05
CA PRO A 746 -9.20 -10.04 -7.34
C PRO A 746 -8.72 -10.34 -5.92
N PHE A 747 -7.67 -9.64 -5.46
CA PHE A 747 -7.12 -9.85 -4.12
C PHE A 747 -8.13 -9.59 -3.00
N GLU A 748 -9.11 -8.69 -3.20
CA GLU A 748 -10.22 -8.44 -2.28
C GLU A 748 -11.14 -9.66 -2.04
N LEU A 749 -11.14 -10.64 -2.95
CA LEU A 749 -11.95 -11.86 -2.85
C LEU A 749 -11.18 -13.05 -2.27
N LEU A 750 -9.95 -12.83 -1.80
CA LEU A 750 -9.13 -13.87 -1.18
C LEU A 750 -9.47 -14.00 0.31
N ASP A 751 -9.80 -15.23 0.74
CA ASP A 751 -10.18 -15.50 2.13
C ASP A 751 -8.97 -15.43 3.08
N ALA A 752 -7.82 -15.93 2.62
CA ALA A 752 -6.56 -15.86 3.35
C ALA A 752 -5.39 -15.85 2.36
N ALA A 753 -4.73 -14.69 2.19
CA ALA A 753 -3.52 -14.60 1.39
C ALA A 753 -2.58 -13.50 1.91
N PHE A 754 -1.29 -13.82 1.96
CA PHE A 754 -0.24 -12.89 2.32
C PHE A 754 1.07 -13.23 1.61
N ALA A 755 1.93 -12.23 1.49
CA ALA A 755 3.27 -12.40 0.98
C ALA A 755 4.27 -11.63 1.86
N GLY A 756 5.55 -11.86 1.64
CA GLY A 756 6.58 -11.21 2.43
C GLY A 756 7.99 -11.58 1.99
N PHE A 757 8.95 -11.12 2.77
CA PHE A 757 10.35 -11.51 2.60
C PHE A 757 11.06 -11.65 3.94
N SER A 758 12.05 -12.55 3.94
CA SER A 758 12.87 -12.92 5.09
C SER A 758 14.32 -13.03 4.68
N ALA A 759 15.23 -12.99 5.66
CA ALA A 759 16.64 -13.29 5.45
C ALA A 759 16.93 -14.70 5.99
N PRO A 760 16.74 -15.79 5.23
CA PRO A 760 16.86 -17.15 5.75
C PRO A 760 18.31 -17.47 6.18
N VAL A 761 18.47 -18.47 7.05
CA VAL A 761 19.78 -19.11 7.21
C VAL A 761 20.08 -19.91 5.95
N LYS A 762 21.32 -19.83 5.43
CA LYS A 762 21.71 -20.58 4.24
C LYS A 762 21.45 -22.08 4.43
N GLY A 763 20.76 -22.70 3.48
CA GLY A 763 20.38 -24.12 3.54
C GLY A 763 19.14 -24.43 4.39
N SER A 764 18.52 -23.43 5.02
CA SER A 764 17.25 -23.64 5.74
C SER A 764 16.12 -23.96 4.77
N ARG A 765 15.37 -25.02 5.09
CA ARG A 765 14.20 -25.48 4.32
C ARG A 765 12.87 -24.95 4.86
N ARG A 766 12.85 -24.56 6.14
CA ARG A 766 11.64 -24.15 6.86
C ARG A 766 11.38 -22.66 6.79
N PHE A 767 10.12 -22.28 6.97
CA PHE A 767 9.73 -20.92 7.31
C PHE A 767 10.29 -20.56 8.70
N ASP A 768 10.96 -19.42 8.83
CA ASP A 768 11.52 -18.94 10.09
C ASP A 768 10.88 -17.59 10.45
N ALA A 769 9.91 -17.63 11.37
CA ALA A 769 9.17 -16.46 11.84
C ALA A 769 10.09 -15.37 12.40
N GLY A 770 11.12 -15.76 13.16
CA GLY A 770 12.07 -14.84 13.78
C GLY A 770 12.94 -14.08 12.76
N ARG A 771 12.97 -14.54 11.50
CA ARG A 771 13.75 -13.94 10.41
C ARG A 771 12.91 -13.28 9.32
N VAL A 772 11.60 -13.18 9.51
CA VAL A 772 10.70 -12.39 8.66
C VAL A 772 11.01 -10.92 8.83
N MET A 773 11.34 -10.24 7.73
CA MET A 773 11.61 -8.81 7.71
C MET A 773 10.33 -8.03 7.46
N GLN A 774 9.50 -8.51 6.54
CA GLN A 774 8.22 -7.91 6.20
C GLN A 774 7.22 -8.99 5.81
N LYS A 775 6.00 -8.87 6.32
CA LYS A 775 4.81 -9.60 5.86
C LYS A 775 3.75 -8.58 5.49
N PHE A 776 3.06 -8.80 4.38
CA PHE A 776 1.96 -7.96 3.95
C PHE A 776 0.80 -8.76 3.36
N GLY A 777 -0.42 -8.26 3.57
CA GLY A 777 -1.63 -8.84 2.97
C GLY A 777 -1.82 -8.43 1.51
N LEU A 778 -2.44 -9.29 0.71
CA LEU A 778 -2.89 -8.95 -0.64
C LEU A 778 -4.31 -8.37 -0.56
N ARG A 779 -4.57 -7.18 -1.13
CA ARG A 779 -5.87 -6.50 -1.01
C ARG A 779 -6.28 -5.71 -2.24
N GLY A 780 -7.57 -5.33 -2.27
CA GLY A 780 -8.16 -4.48 -3.28
C GLY A 780 -8.51 -5.23 -4.56
N ASP A 781 -9.18 -4.52 -5.47
CA ASP A 781 -9.55 -5.03 -6.79
C ASP A 781 -8.35 -5.06 -7.76
N ALA A 782 -7.18 -5.46 -7.27
CA ALA A 782 -5.97 -5.75 -8.04
C ALA A 782 -5.83 -7.26 -8.26
N ARG A 783 -5.09 -7.66 -9.30
CA ARG A 783 -4.70 -9.06 -9.58
C ARG A 783 -3.18 -9.23 -9.69
N SER A 784 -2.46 -8.19 -9.28
CA SER A 784 -1.00 -8.14 -9.33
C SER A 784 -0.50 -7.16 -8.29
N LEU A 785 0.59 -7.47 -7.62
CA LEU A 785 1.25 -6.56 -6.68
C LEU A 785 2.76 -6.69 -6.81
N ALA A 786 3.42 -5.59 -7.14
CA ALA A 786 4.85 -5.40 -7.01
C ALA A 786 5.11 -4.67 -5.68
N PRO A 787 5.54 -5.38 -4.62
CA PRO A 787 5.66 -4.78 -3.29
C PRO A 787 6.88 -3.86 -3.19
N LEU A 788 7.99 -4.22 -3.83
CA LEU A 788 9.28 -3.56 -3.64
C LEU A 788 10.13 -3.57 -4.92
N VAL A 789 11.17 -2.74 -4.89
CA VAL A 789 12.28 -2.73 -5.86
C VAL A 789 13.57 -2.97 -5.09
N LEU A 790 14.37 -3.95 -5.49
CA LEU A 790 15.68 -4.25 -4.91
C LEU A 790 16.79 -3.81 -5.87
N ASN A 791 17.65 -2.91 -5.42
CA ASN A 791 18.97 -2.69 -6.01
C ASN A 791 19.91 -3.78 -5.47
N VAL A 792 20.22 -4.76 -6.32
CA VAL A 792 20.93 -5.97 -5.89
C VAL A 792 22.36 -5.64 -5.42
N ALA A 793 23.02 -4.71 -6.11
CA ALA A 793 24.40 -4.32 -5.84
C ALA A 793 24.54 -3.59 -4.49
N THR A 794 23.68 -2.60 -4.22
CA THR A 794 23.74 -1.84 -2.96
C THR A 794 23.01 -2.53 -1.81
N GLY A 795 22.07 -3.43 -2.11
CA GLY A 795 21.18 -4.03 -1.12
C GLY A 795 20.04 -3.11 -0.68
N GLU A 796 19.87 -1.97 -1.35
CA GLU A 796 18.76 -1.06 -1.08
C GLU A 796 17.45 -1.67 -1.58
N VAL A 797 16.45 -1.72 -0.70
CA VAL A 797 15.08 -2.12 -0.99
C VAL A 797 14.18 -0.90 -0.83
N MET A 798 13.47 -0.54 -1.88
CA MET A 798 12.44 0.49 -1.85
C MET A 798 11.06 -0.14 -1.80
N TRP A 799 10.25 0.24 -0.81
CA TRP A 799 8.84 -0.14 -0.73
C TRP A 799 8.01 0.67 -1.72
N ILE A 800 7.33 0.02 -2.67
CA ILE A 800 6.56 0.70 -3.73
C ILE A 800 5.06 0.38 -3.70
N ASP A 801 4.66 -0.82 -3.28
CA ASP A 801 3.25 -1.25 -3.14
C ASP A 801 2.37 -0.86 -4.34
N ALA A 802 2.79 -1.31 -5.54
CA ALA A 802 2.23 -0.92 -6.82
C ALA A 802 1.57 -2.10 -7.56
N SER A 803 0.50 -1.85 -8.33
CA SER A 803 -0.19 -2.88 -9.14
C SER A 803 0.11 -2.64 -10.59
N LEU A 804 0.41 -3.72 -11.29
CA LEU A 804 0.38 -3.72 -12.74
C LEU A 804 -1.07 -3.66 -13.22
N SER A 805 -1.29 -2.99 -14.35
CA SER A 805 -2.56 -3.08 -15.07
C SER A 805 -2.56 -4.36 -15.88
N THR A 806 -3.25 -5.38 -15.37
CA THR A 806 -3.42 -6.70 -16.01
C THR A 806 -4.83 -6.83 -16.61
N LYS A 807 -5.01 -7.69 -17.62
CA LYS A 807 -6.31 -7.91 -18.30
C LYS A 807 -6.49 -9.37 -18.71
N GLY A 808 -7.62 -9.96 -18.35
CA GLY A 808 -8.02 -11.32 -18.72
C GLY A 808 -7.41 -12.40 -17.83
N TYR A 809 -7.49 -13.64 -18.27
CA TYR A 809 -6.91 -14.82 -17.63
C TYR A 809 -5.40 -14.99 -17.90
N GLY A 810 -4.70 -15.79 -17.08
CA GLY A 810 -3.35 -16.30 -17.31
C GLY A 810 -2.22 -15.27 -17.12
N HIS A 811 -2.32 -14.44 -16.08
CA HIS A 811 -1.31 -13.43 -15.77
C HIS A 811 0.04 -14.09 -15.50
N ASN A 812 1.10 -13.66 -16.19
CA ASN A 812 2.46 -14.17 -16.01
C ASN A 812 3.49 -13.05 -16.20
N ILE A 813 4.67 -13.22 -15.63
CA ILE A 813 5.72 -12.19 -15.70
C ILE A 813 6.27 -12.03 -17.12
N GLY A 814 6.31 -13.09 -17.93
CA GLY A 814 6.76 -13.04 -19.33
C GLY A 814 5.98 -12.01 -20.15
N ALA A 815 4.66 -11.96 -20.01
CA ALA A 815 3.78 -11.00 -20.69
C ALA A 815 3.88 -9.56 -20.14
N HIS A 816 4.50 -9.36 -18.97
CA HIS A 816 4.46 -8.09 -18.24
C HIS A 816 5.84 -7.52 -17.88
N SER A 817 6.94 -8.25 -18.13
CA SER A 817 8.30 -7.92 -17.68
C SER A 817 8.74 -6.50 -18.07
N ALA A 818 8.61 -6.10 -19.33
CA ALA A 818 9.01 -4.75 -19.75
C ALA A 818 8.14 -3.64 -19.13
N ARG A 819 6.86 -3.92 -18.81
CA ARG A 819 5.99 -2.94 -18.13
C ARG A 819 6.32 -2.87 -16.64
N LEU A 820 6.67 -4.00 -16.02
CA LEU A 820 7.11 -4.06 -14.63
C LEU A 820 8.41 -3.29 -14.42
N GLY A 821 9.41 -3.47 -15.30
CA GLY A 821 10.67 -2.73 -15.25
C GLY A 821 10.45 -1.22 -15.36
N ARG A 822 9.60 -0.77 -16.30
CA ARG A 822 9.23 0.65 -16.42
C ARG A 822 8.51 1.18 -15.18
N LEU A 823 7.52 0.46 -14.66
CA LEU A 823 6.82 0.86 -13.43
C LEU A 823 7.79 1.01 -12.25
N ALA A 824 8.69 0.04 -12.07
CA ALA A 824 9.68 0.05 -11.01
C ALA A 824 10.68 1.20 -11.17
N ALA A 825 11.17 1.44 -12.40
CA ALA A 825 12.05 2.57 -12.71
C ALA A 825 11.37 3.92 -12.42
N ASP A 826 10.15 4.10 -12.92
CA ASP A 826 9.37 5.33 -12.78
C ASP A 826 9.10 5.65 -11.30
N LEU A 827 8.87 4.62 -10.47
CA LEU A 827 8.67 4.79 -9.02
C LEU A 827 9.99 5.00 -8.28
N TRP A 828 11.05 4.27 -8.64
CA TRP A 828 12.38 4.45 -8.04
C TRP A 828 12.91 5.87 -8.26
N GLU A 829 12.82 6.37 -9.50
CA GLU A 829 13.19 7.74 -9.84
C GLU A 829 12.30 8.75 -9.12
N HIS A 830 10.97 8.57 -9.16
CA HIS A 830 10.03 9.48 -8.54
C HIS A 830 10.22 9.64 -7.02
N PHE A 831 10.55 8.57 -6.31
CA PHE A 831 10.76 8.66 -4.85
C PHE A 831 12.16 9.18 -4.48
N ARG A 832 13.12 9.23 -5.42
CA ARG A 832 14.48 9.73 -5.17
C ARG A 832 14.79 11.10 -5.78
N ASP A 833 13.87 11.68 -6.54
CA ASP A 833 14.06 12.99 -7.18
C ASP A 833 14.01 14.19 -6.21
N GLY A 834 13.70 13.95 -4.93
CA GLY A 834 13.61 15.00 -3.90
C GLY A 834 12.35 15.88 -4.01
N SER A 835 11.38 15.51 -4.85
CA SER A 835 10.13 16.26 -5.07
C SER A 835 9.06 16.05 -4.00
N ARG A 836 9.34 15.21 -2.99
CA ARG A 836 8.46 14.94 -1.84
C ARG A 836 9.09 15.45 -0.55
N PRO A 837 8.29 15.92 0.43
CA PRO A 837 8.80 16.23 1.74
C PRO A 837 9.38 14.96 2.37
N SER A 838 10.53 15.09 3.04
CA SER A 838 11.20 14.02 3.77
C SER A 838 10.77 13.99 5.24
N LEU A 839 11.07 12.89 5.95
CA LEU A 839 10.92 12.85 7.40
C LEU A 839 11.85 13.83 8.10
N LEU A 840 13.01 14.14 7.50
CA LEU A 840 13.88 15.21 7.98
C LEU A 840 13.19 16.57 7.91
N ASP A 841 12.44 16.88 6.83
CA ASP A 841 11.70 18.15 6.73
C ASP A 841 10.68 18.31 7.86
N VAL A 842 9.91 17.25 8.11
CA VAL A 842 8.91 17.23 9.19
C VAL A 842 9.59 17.43 10.54
N ALA A 843 10.68 16.70 10.81
CA ALA A 843 11.40 16.82 12.07
C ALA A 843 12.09 18.19 12.22
N ALA A 844 12.58 18.78 11.12
CA ALA A 844 13.25 20.08 11.10
C ALA A 844 12.30 21.22 11.49
N TRP A 845 11.06 21.25 11.00
CA TRP A 845 10.08 22.28 11.40
C TRP A 845 9.80 22.24 12.91
N HIS A 846 9.68 21.03 13.47
CA HIS A 846 9.46 20.85 14.91
C HIS A 846 10.72 21.19 15.72
N ALA A 847 11.89 20.72 15.31
CA ALA A 847 13.15 21.00 16.00
C ALA A 847 13.46 22.50 16.02
N ALA A 848 13.36 23.17 14.87
CA ALA A 848 13.64 24.59 14.73
C ALA A 848 12.71 25.48 15.57
N ALA A 849 11.43 25.11 15.68
CA ALA A 849 10.45 25.89 16.42
C ALA A 849 10.42 25.59 17.93
N ARG A 850 10.72 24.33 18.30
CA ARG A 850 10.40 23.80 19.63
C ARG A 850 11.63 23.45 20.47
N ALA A 851 12.85 23.44 19.91
CA ALA A 851 14.06 23.09 20.65
C ALA A 851 15.03 24.27 20.79
N ASP A 852 15.71 24.35 21.94
CA ASP A 852 16.73 25.38 22.19
C ASP A 852 18.07 25.06 21.51
N ARG A 853 18.37 23.76 21.39
CA ARG A 853 19.57 23.24 20.71
C ARG A 853 19.19 22.17 19.70
N VAL A 854 19.80 22.20 18.52
CA VAL A 854 19.54 21.21 17.46
C VAL A 854 20.85 20.58 16.99
N TYR A 855 20.90 19.25 16.99
CA TYR A 855 22.00 18.45 16.46
C TYR A 855 21.50 17.62 15.27
N VAL A 856 22.28 17.60 14.19
CA VAL A 856 22.10 16.66 13.09
C VAL A 856 23.19 15.60 13.18
N VAL A 857 22.80 14.33 13.25
CA VAL A 857 23.70 13.18 13.39
C VAL A 857 23.86 12.49 12.04
N HIS A 858 25.11 12.22 11.65
CA HIS A 858 25.51 11.68 10.36
C HIS A 858 25.64 10.16 10.40
N ALA A 859 25.76 9.51 9.24
CA ALA A 859 25.81 8.06 9.11
C ALA A 859 26.92 7.40 9.96
N ASP A 860 28.06 8.06 10.13
CA ASP A 860 29.19 7.58 10.94
C ASP A 860 28.97 7.75 12.47
N GLY A 861 27.85 8.36 12.89
CA GLY A 861 27.50 8.60 14.29
C GLY A 861 28.04 9.92 14.85
N THR A 862 28.82 10.68 14.08
CA THR A 862 29.21 12.05 14.45
C THR A 862 28.03 13.00 14.30
N ALA A 863 28.07 14.16 14.96
CA ALA A 863 27.01 15.15 14.94
C ALA A 863 27.54 16.54 14.57
N THR A 864 26.66 17.39 14.07
CA THR A 864 26.92 18.81 13.83
C THR A 864 25.83 19.66 14.49
N PRO A 865 26.18 20.60 15.39
CA PRO A 865 25.22 21.52 15.98
C PRO A 865 24.78 22.57 14.96
N VAL A 866 23.47 22.81 14.86
CA VAL A 866 22.90 23.81 13.94
C VAL A 866 22.93 25.17 14.60
N LYS A 867 23.64 26.13 13.99
CA LYS A 867 23.68 27.53 14.42
C LYS A 867 22.86 28.38 13.45
N ALA A 868 21.74 28.94 13.93
CA ALA A 868 20.87 29.81 13.14
C ALA A 868 20.40 31.00 13.98
N GLY A 869 20.24 32.16 13.35
CA GLY A 869 19.81 33.39 14.01
C GLY A 869 18.30 33.44 14.28
N ASP A 870 17.53 32.61 13.58
CA ASP A 870 16.08 32.49 13.71
C ASP A 870 15.61 31.07 13.35
N PRO A 871 14.41 30.65 13.79
CA PRO A 871 13.86 29.33 13.49
C PRO A 871 13.72 28.99 12.00
N VAL A 872 13.46 29.96 11.11
CA VAL A 872 13.27 29.68 9.68
C VAL A 872 14.60 29.38 9.02
N SER A 873 15.64 30.17 9.31
CA SER A 873 17.00 29.89 8.84
C SER A 873 17.56 28.58 9.40
N ALA A 874 17.11 28.16 10.59
CA ALA A 874 17.46 26.86 11.17
C ALA A 874 17.00 25.67 10.30
N VAL A 875 15.81 25.73 9.71
CA VAL A 875 15.31 24.65 8.83
C VAL A 875 16.18 24.48 7.59
N ALA A 876 16.55 25.59 6.95
CA ALA A 876 17.47 25.56 5.81
C ALA A 876 18.84 25.03 6.22
N ALA A 877 19.37 25.47 7.37
CA ALA A 877 20.65 24.99 7.90
C ALA A 877 20.64 23.48 8.23
N ILE A 878 19.56 22.95 8.82
CA ILE A 878 19.39 21.50 9.07
C ILE A 878 19.51 20.71 7.77
N ARG A 879 18.82 21.14 6.70
CA ARG A 879 18.88 20.47 5.39
C ARG A 879 20.27 20.50 4.79
N THR A 880 20.97 21.64 4.90
CA THR A 880 22.34 21.77 4.41
C THR A 880 23.31 20.88 5.20
N VAL A 881 23.19 20.85 6.52
CA VAL A 881 24.04 20.03 7.39
C VAL A 881 23.81 18.54 7.12
N ALA A 882 22.56 18.10 6.96
CA ALA A 882 22.23 16.70 6.70
C ALA A 882 22.77 16.16 5.37
N ALA A 883 23.20 17.03 4.45
CA ALA A 883 23.85 16.62 3.20
C ALA A 883 25.34 16.29 3.35
N ALA A 884 25.95 16.61 4.51
CA ALA A 884 27.33 16.26 4.80
C ALA A 884 27.47 14.76 5.14
N ALA A 885 28.66 14.19 4.88
CA ALA A 885 28.94 12.79 5.17
C ALA A 885 29.30 12.54 6.65
N SER A 886 29.84 13.55 7.32
CA SER A 886 30.33 13.50 8.70
C SER A 886 30.21 14.87 9.36
N GLY A 887 30.28 14.87 10.69
CA GLY A 887 30.31 16.03 11.56
C GLY A 887 31.59 16.09 12.40
N ASP A 888 31.59 16.99 13.36
CA ASP A 888 32.77 17.38 14.16
C ASP A 888 32.53 17.29 15.68
N ALA A 889 31.35 16.86 16.11
CA ALA A 889 30.95 16.77 17.52
C ALA A 889 30.23 15.44 17.83
N ALA A 890 29.92 15.23 19.12
CA ALA A 890 28.92 14.27 19.58
C ALA A 890 27.64 15.03 19.96
N ALA A 891 26.48 14.39 19.82
CA ALA A 891 25.22 14.98 20.26
C ALA A 891 25.15 15.00 21.81
N ASP A 892 24.85 16.16 22.39
CA ASP A 892 24.63 16.32 23.82
C ASP A 892 23.12 16.34 24.12
N ALA A 893 22.56 15.15 24.39
CA ALA A 893 21.12 14.95 24.53
C ALA A 893 20.61 15.07 25.98
N VAL A 894 21.00 16.13 26.68
CA VAL A 894 20.58 16.38 28.08
C VAL A 894 19.28 17.18 28.15
N GLY A 895 18.32 16.70 28.94
CA GLY A 895 17.04 17.35 29.22
C GLY A 895 15.85 16.63 28.59
N ARG A 896 14.80 17.39 28.26
CA ARG A 896 13.65 16.93 27.49
C ARG A 896 14.02 16.87 26.00
N VAL A 897 14.10 15.67 25.45
CA VAL A 897 14.65 15.42 24.11
C VAL A 897 13.53 15.22 23.08
N PHE A 898 13.71 15.79 21.89
CA PHE A 898 13.03 15.36 20.67
C PHE A 898 14.00 14.65 19.74
N ALA A 899 13.84 13.33 19.57
CA ALA A 899 14.69 12.55 18.67
C ALA A 899 13.94 12.16 17.39
N ALA A 900 14.64 12.08 16.27
CA ALA A 900 14.09 11.55 15.02
C ALA A 900 15.11 10.67 14.31
N THR A 901 14.79 9.39 14.09
CA THR A 901 15.72 8.41 13.47
C THR A 901 14.99 7.21 12.85
N GLU A 902 15.73 6.38 12.11
CA GLU A 902 15.20 5.26 11.35
C GLU A 902 14.73 4.10 12.23
N ASP A 903 15.50 3.74 13.26
CA ASP A 903 15.20 2.59 14.13
C ASP A 903 15.71 2.70 15.57
N GLU A 904 15.26 1.78 16.42
CA GLU A 904 15.57 1.71 17.86
C GLU A 904 17.08 1.54 18.14
N GLY A 905 17.79 0.78 17.30
CA GLY A 905 19.24 0.59 17.45
C GLY A 905 19.98 1.91 17.22
N ARG A 906 19.55 2.65 16.18
CA ARG A 906 20.07 3.96 15.88
C ARG A 906 19.71 5.00 16.93
N LEU A 907 18.48 4.97 17.47
CA LEU A 907 18.06 5.83 18.59
C LEU A 907 18.99 5.71 19.79
N SER A 908 19.31 4.47 20.17
CA SER A 908 20.21 4.19 21.29
C SER A 908 21.61 4.75 21.04
N ALA A 909 22.10 4.69 19.80
CA ALA A 909 23.40 5.22 19.41
C ALA A 909 23.47 6.76 19.42
N ILE A 910 22.39 7.45 19.03
CA ILE A 910 22.43 8.92 18.86
C ILE A 910 22.02 9.72 20.09
N VAL A 911 21.31 9.12 21.06
CA VAL A 911 20.87 9.80 22.31
C VAL A 911 21.67 9.34 23.54
N GLY A 912 22.12 8.08 23.59
CA GLY A 912 23.14 7.63 24.54
C GLY A 912 22.81 7.66 26.03
N GLY A 913 21.55 7.53 26.47
CA GLY A 913 21.20 7.48 27.90
C GLY A 913 19.69 7.56 28.21
N ASP A 914 19.35 7.62 29.50
CA ASP A 914 17.98 7.86 29.97
C ASP A 914 17.56 9.30 29.66
N VAL A 915 16.33 9.47 29.16
CA VAL A 915 15.77 10.77 28.80
C VAL A 915 14.76 11.27 29.84
N ALA A 916 14.62 12.59 29.96
CA ALA A 916 13.66 13.17 30.89
C ALA A 916 12.21 12.84 30.50
N GLN A 917 11.31 12.81 31.49
CA GLN A 917 9.88 12.59 31.26
C GLN A 917 9.31 13.63 30.26
N GLY A 918 8.49 13.16 29.33
CA GLY A 918 7.92 14.00 28.28
C GLY A 918 8.80 14.18 27.04
N SER A 919 9.95 13.48 26.98
CA SER A 919 10.73 13.31 25.75
C SER A 919 9.93 12.54 24.70
N ALA A 920 10.13 12.89 23.42
CA ALA A 920 9.37 12.32 22.31
C ALA A 920 10.29 11.88 21.18
N VAL A 921 9.87 10.84 20.45
CA VAL A 921 10.68 10.30 19.35
C VAL A 921 9.84 9.97 18.12
N LEU A 922 10.30 10.48 16.97
CA LEU A 922 9.88 10.02 15.65
C LEU A 922 10.75 8.82 15.25
N LEU A 923 10.16 7.63 15.31
CA LEU A 923 10.84 6.37 15.00
C LEU A 923 10.16 5.69 13.82
N VAL A 924 10.89 5.47 12.72
CA VAL A 924 10.31 4.83 11.52
C VAL A 924 10.01 3.36 11.78
N ASP A 925 10.90 2.66 12.48
CA ASP A 925 10.77 1.23 12.76
C ASP A 925 11.29 0.86 14.16
N GLY A 926 10.73 -0.18 14.78
CA GLY A 926 11.06 -0.59 16.16
C GLY A 926 10.20 0.09 17.23
N ASP A 927 10.50 -0.17 18.50
CA ASP A 927 9.81 0.38 19.68
C ASP A 927 10.82 1.25 20.46
N PRO A 928 10.55 2.54 20.70
CA PRO A 928 11.48 3.38 21.44
C PRO A 928 11.60 3.03 22.93
N GLY A 929 10.70 2.21 23.47
CA GLY A 929 10.68 1.86 24.89
C GLY A 929 9.92 2.87 25.76
N ALA A 930 9.75 2.51 27.04
CA ALA A 930 8.80 3.18 27.94
C ALA A 930 9.17 4.61 28.36
N SER A 931 10.44 4.99 28.25
CA SER A 931 10.93 6.34 28.58
C SER A 931 10.55 7.39 27.53
N TRP A 932 10.07 6.96 26.36
CA TRP A 932 9.77 7.83 25.23
C TRP A 932 8.28 7.93 24.94
N THR A 933 7.82 9.13 24.60
CA THR A 933 6.54 9.30 23.91
C THR A 933 6.74 9.09 22.42
N ARG A 934 6.24 7.98 21.86
CA ARG A 934 6.30 7.76 20.41
C ARG A 934 5.42 8.77 19.69
N VAL A 935 5.98 9.43 18.68
CA VAL A 935 5.23 10.27 17.75
C VAL A 935 5.44 9.77 16.33
N THR A 936 4.39 9.80 15.50
CA THR A 936 4.51 9.47 14.08
C THR A 936 4.65 10.74 13.22
N ALA A 937 5.14 10.59 11.99
CA ALA A 937 5.17 11.70 11.04
C ALA A 937 3.76 12.27 10.78
N ALA A 938 2.74 11.40 10.81
CA ALA A 938 1.35 11.80 10.68
C ALA A 938 0.88 12.64 11.88
N ASP A 939 1.29 12.31 13.10
CA ASP A 939 0.98 13.10 14.31
C ASP A 939 1.69 14.45 14.29
N LEU A 940 2.97 14.47 13.91
CA LEU A 940 3.74 15.70 13.77
C LEU A 940 3.13 16.62 12.71
N MET A 941 2.70 16.09 11.56
CA MET A 941 2.01 16.89 10.54
C MET A 941 0.61 17.31 10.97
N ALA A 942 -0.09 16.49 11.76
CA ALA A 942 -1.41 16.80 12.29
C ALA A 942 -1.41 17.97 13.25
N ALA A 943 -0.39 18.03 14.12
CA ALA A 943 -0.21 19.10 15.08
C ALA A 943 0.00 20.47 14.40
N LEU A 944 0.37 20.49 13.11
CA LEU A 944 0.53 21.70 12.29
C LEU A 944 -0.72 22.00 11.43
N ALA A 945 -1.85 21.32 11.67
CA ALA A 945 -3.09 21.64 10.99
C ALA A 945 -3.55 23.05 11.38
N PRO A 946 -4.08 23.84 10.43
CA PRO A 946 -4.59 25.16 10.77
C PRO A 946 -5.71 25.06 11.81
N PRO A 947 -5.83 26.03 12.75
CA PRO A 947 -6.97 26.12 13.65
C PRO A 947 -8.26 26.15 12.82
N SER A 948 -9.23 25.32 13.21
CA SER A 948 -10.49 25.13 12.47
C SER A 948 -11.40 26.34 12.55
#